data_AF-A0AAW7JVA4-F1
#
_entry.id   AF-A0AAW7JVA4-F1
#
_cell.length_a   1.000
_cell.length_b   1.000
_cell.length_c   1.000
_cell.angle_alpha   90.00
_cell.angle_beta   90.00
_cell.angle_gamma   90.00
#
_symmetry.space_group_name_H-M   'P 1'
#
loop_
_entity.id
_entity.type
_entity.pdbx_description
1 polymer ?
#
loop_
_entity_poly.entity_id
_entity_poly.type
_entity_poly.pdbx_seq_one_letter_code
_entity_poly.pdbx_strand_id
1 'polypeptide(L)'
;MEQIKEDLQHVYNLSVESFNKKEYSAFFRNIRPGIEYLSQFLIYDFFGNEDEAEDLINGDTSISKNREDNSYSISSYPANFKPTGRVFCELFPKAYFCKHRDVTSKYATEEKKRIKRGLDSCSAKMCRYYSIASEMGSHAGRSSMDVEVQARSCAAFFMGFLDYISSNRIASKSAIDFLGKFDKFVFGDIDNTSDYQNQIDNLIKEAEEKDAALLTAQKMQLEAEQGKLLAEQRTTEVELRNKELEDQIKQLQELLDSQTVIVDAHNENADENDVEDIEAITVTDGESSGETNKEYVTISSSHNFRRLLQGANDWDVTEETMDDDQLDLIECTDDKSMLVAGCAGSGKSVIAMHKAEQLHKKGKDVILIAYTRSLSRFMRNGKADSTFRFFHHYLWKYKLKMPKADYIIVDEIQDFTKDEIQEFIDAARKHFLFFGDTAQSIYRQYGKQTMTIAQIGTMTGLNTLQLFNNYRLPRPVAKITQDYVGVDVQEYKEKVYQNKETELPHFIHFDNEQKQIEALLRLVKDNLGRNIGILLPNNPEVIRISQEFKDNDVECEFKYNKGENDFDYVDNLDFNTMLPKILTYHSAKGLQFDMVILPLYNGASDDESRKALYVAMTRTMHSLYVLYSTQTLLPPLDRVPTHLYLKE
;
A
#
# COMPACT_ATOMS: atom_id res chain seq x y z
N MET A 1 -23.62 -1.33 42.90
CA MET A 1 -23.43 -0.92 41.49
C MET A 1 -23.20 0.59 41.31
N GLU A 2 -24.09 1.49 41.76
CA GLU A 2 -24.12 2.90 41.29
C GLU A 2 -22.81 3.70 41.39
N GLN A 3 -22.05 3.62 42.49
CA GLN A 3 -20.77 4.35 42.64
C GLN A 3 -19.81 4.09 41.45
N ILE A 4 -19.74 2.84 40.98
CA ILE A 4 -18.90 2.46 39.84
C ILE A 4 -19.40 3.07 38.53
N LYS A 5 -20.71 3.34 38.37
CA LYS A 5 -21.23 4.08 37.21
C LYS A 5 -20.80 5.54 37.25
N GLU A 6 -20.93 6.20 38.39
CA GLU A 6 -20.54 7.61 38.55
C GLU A 6 -19.04 7.78 38.32
N ASP A 7 -18.21 6.95 38.97
CA ASP A 7 -16.75 6.97 38.81
C ASP A 7 -16.33 6.64 37.36
N LEU A 8 -16.93 5.60 36.75
CA LEU A 8 -16.66 5.23 35.35
C LEU A 8 -16.98 6.37 34.38
N GLN A 9 -18.19 6.93 34.44
CA GLN A 9 -18.59 8.01 33.54
C GLN A 9 -17.69 9.23 33.73
N HIS A 10 -17.35 9.55 34.98
CA HIS A 10 -16.46 10.67 35.30
C HIS A 10 -15.05 10.49 34.72
N VAL A 11 -14.37 9.37 35.00
CA VAL A 11 -12.99 9.17 34.51
C VAL A 11 -12.92 8.89 33.01
N TYR A 12 -13.94 8.27 32.42
CA TYR A 12 -14.02 8.06 30.98
C TYR A 12 -14.17 9.39 30.25
N ASN A 13 -15.15 10.24 30.64
CA ASN A 13 -15.34 11.55 30.01
C ASN A 13 -14.13 12.48 30.24
N LEU A 14 -13.50 12.46 31.42
CA LEU A 14 -12.21 13.14 31.66
C LEU A 14 -11.09 12.63 30.76
N SER A 15 -11.08 11.35 30.37
CA SER A 15 -10.12 10.84 29.41
C SER A 15 -10.41 11.35 27.99
N VAL A 16 -11.68 11.41 27.60
CA VAL A 16 -12.13 11.97 26.31
C VAL A 16 -11.77 13.46 26.20
N GLU A 17 -12.04 14.25 27.24
CA GLU A 17 -11.64 15.66 27.31
C GLU A 17 -10.12 15.82 27.15
N SER A 18 -9.34 15.04 27.89
CA SER A 18 -7.86 15.07 27.81
C SER A 18 -7.34 14.67 26.42
N PHE A 19 -7.94 13.66 25.80
CA PHE A 19 -7.57 13.21 24.46
C PHE A 19 -7.89 14.27 23.40
N ASN A 20 -9.10 14.85 23.46
CA ASN A 20 -9.54 15.88 22.52
C ASN A 20 -8.69 17.16 22.66
N LYS A 21 -8.18 17.46 23.86
CA LYS A 21 -7.20 18.53 24.14
C LYS A 21 -5.75 18.20 23.75
N LYS A 22 -5.47 17.01 23.22
CA LYS A 22 -4.12 16.45 22.96
C LYS A 22 -3.24 16.27 24.21
N GLU A 23 -3.82 16.28 25.41
CA GLU A 23 -3.13 16.02 26.68
C GLU A 23 -2.92 14.51 26.90
N TYR A 24 -2.17 13.85 26.02
CA TYR A 24 -2.14 12.38 25.95
C TYR A 24 -1.63 11.67 27.22
N SER A 25 -0.78 12.33 28.02
CA SER A 25 -0.38 11.82 29.35
C SER A 25 -1.52 11.89 30.37
N ALA A 26 -2.36 12.94 30.33
CA ALA A 26 -3.55 13.05 31.17
C ALA A 26 -4.63 12.06 30.71
N PHE A 27 -4.80 11.86 29.39
CA PHE A 27 -5.63 10.79 28.84
C PHE A 27 -5.22 9.44 29.42
N PHE A 28 -3.94 9.06 29.38
CA PHE A 28 -3.50 7.77 29.91
C PHE A 28 -3.69 7.63 31.43
N ARG A 29 -3.46 8.70 32.20
CA ARG A 29 -3.75 8.74 33.64
C ARG A 29 -5.25 8.52 33.93
N ASN A 30 -6.13 9.12 33.13
CA ASN A 30 -7.58 9.13 33.36
C ASN A 30 -8.28 7.87 32.79
N ILE A 31 -7.87 7.36 31.63
CA ILE A 31 -8.45 6.14 31.03
C ILE A 31 -8.14 4.90 31.87
N ARG A 32 -6.96 4.82 32.52
CA ARG A 32 -6.51 3.64 33.29
C ARG A 32 -7.55 3.14 34.32
N PRO A 33 -8.05 3.96 35.28
CA PRO A 33 -9.14 3.55 36.16
C PRO A 33 -10.45 3.31 35.39
N GLY A 34 -10.69 4.01 34.27
CA GLY A 34 -11.84 3.78 33.41
C GLY A 34 -11.90 2.37 32.82
N ILE A 35 -10.77 1.77 32.42
CA ILE A 35 -10.73 0.36 31.95
C ILE A 35 -11.13 -0.60 33.07
N GLU A 36 -10.69 -0.31 34.30
CA GLU A 36 -10.96 -1.11 35.50
C GLU A 36 -12.42 -1.01 35.94
N TYR A 37 -12.97 0.20 36.05
CA TYR A 37 -14.40 0.40 36.35
C TYR A 37 -15.31 -0.10 35.22
N LEU A 38 -14.93 0.00 33.94
CA LEU A 38 -15.69 -0.55 32.81
C LEU A 38 -15.75 -2.08 32.88
N SER A 39 -14.64 -2.72 33.26
CA SER A 39 -14.58 -4.17 33.47
C SER A 39 -15.45 -4.60 34.66
N GLN A 40 -15.42 -3.87 35.78
CA GLN A 40 -16.28 -4.13 36.96
C GLN A 40 -17.77 -3.89 36.66
N PHE A 41 -18.09 -2.81 35.96
CA PHE A 41 -19.46 -2.47 35.55
C PHE A 41 -20.09 -3.58 34.70
N LEU A 42 -19.34 -4.11 33.72
CA LEU A 42 -19.79 -5.24 32.91
C LEU A 42 -19.95 -6.53 33.72
N ILE A 43 -19.09 -6.78 34.73
CA ILE A 43 -19.29 -7.91 35.65
C ILE A 43 -20.63 -7.79 36.41
N TYR A 44 -20.92 -6.62 37.01
CA TYR A 44 -22.21 -6.37 37.66
C TYR A 44 -23.40 -6.56 36.70
N ASP A 45 -23.30 -6.05 35.47
CA ASP A 45 -24.36 -6.14 34.45
C ASP A 45 -24.63 -7.59 34.00
N PHE A 46 -23.59 -8.37 33.71
CA PHE A 46 -23.73 -9.77 33.28
C PHE A 46 -24.26 -10.68 34.39
N PHE A 47 -23.96 -10.37 35.65
CA PHE A 47 -24.38 -11.18 36.78
C PHE A 47 -25.85 -10.96 37.17
N GLY A 48 -26.34 -9.71 37.06
CA GLY A 48 -27.72 -9.29 37.39
C GLY A 48 -28.10 -9.36 38.87
N ASN A 49 -27.28 -10.02 39.69
CA ASN A 49 -27.32 -10.08 41.15
C ASN A 49 -26.12 -9.30 41.67
N GLU A 50 -26.32 -8.32 42.55
CA GLU A 50 -25.22 -7.52 43.09
C GLU A 50 -24.30 -8.35 44.00
N ASP A 51 -24.85 -9.27 44.81
CA ASP A 51 -24.09 -10.09 45.76
C ASP A 51 -23.02 -10.94 45.05
N GLU A 52 -23.41 -11.73 44.05
CA GLU A 52 -22.49 -12.59 43.29
C GLU A 52 -21.41 -11.80 42.51
N ALA A 53 -21.75 -10.59 42.06
CA ALA A 53 -20.81 -9.72 41.37
C ALA A 53 -19.83 -9.07 42.34
N GLU A 54 -20.30 -8.67 43.52
CA GLU A 54 -19.50 -8.05 44.57
C GLU A 54 -18.55 -9.06 45.23
N ASP A 55 -19.00 -10.28 45.54
CA ASP A 55 -18.14 -11.40 45.96
C ASP A 55 -16.99 -11.64 44.98
N LEU A 56 -17.28 -11.62 43.67
CA LEU A 56 -16.31 -11.86 42.61
C LEU A 56 -15.34 -10.68 42.42
N ILE A 57 -15.80 -9.45 42.60
CA ILE A 57 -14.99 -8.23 42.50
C ILE A 57 -14.12 -8.03 43.73
N ASN A 58 -14.62 -8.40 44.92
CA ASN A 58 -13.84 -8.40 46.15
C ASN A 58 -12.84 -9.56 46.22
N GLY A 59 -13.09 -10.66 45.51
CA GLY A 59 -12.21 -11.84 45.44
C GLY A 59 -12.59 -12.95 46.42
N ASP A 60 -13.72 -12.82 47.11
CA ASP A 60 -14.29 -13.81 48.03
C ASP A 60 -14.80 -15.05 47.27
N THR A 61 -15.15 -14.90 45.99
CA THR A 61 -15.28 -16.00 45.03
C THR A 61 -14.30 -15.85 43.85
N SER A 62 -14.23 -16.88 43.00
CA SER A 62 -13.42 -16.86 41.77
C SER A 62 -14.14 -17.57 40.63
N ILE A 63 -13.78 -17.30 39.37
CA ILE A 63 -14.32 -18.08 38.23
C ILE A 63 -13.34 -19.18 37.84
N SER A 64 -13.82 -20.41 37.95
CA SER A 64 -13.13 -21.62 37.48
C SER A 64 -13.56 -21.98 36.06
N LYS A 65 -12.68 -22.67 35.33
CA LYS A 65 -12.99 -23.26 34.01
C LYS A 65 -12.85 -24.78 34.08
N ASN A 66 -13.93 -25.50 33.80
CA ASN A 66 -13.87 -26.95 33.64
C ASN A 66 -13.11 -27.31 32.35
N ARG A 67 -12.17 -28.25 32.45
CA ARG A 67 -11.33 -28.69 31.32
C ARG A 67 -12.04 -29.71 30.42
N GLU A 68 -13.05 -30.40 30.92
CA GLU A 68 -13.74 -31.47 30.18
C GLU A 68 -14.78 -30.93 29.19
N ASP A 69 -15.59 -29.95 29.61
CA ASP A 69 -16.66 -29.34 28.81
C ASP A 69 -16.36 -27.91 28.31
N ASN A 70 -15.22 -27.33 28.71
CA ASN A 70 -14.81 -25.93 28.49
C ASN A 70 -15.68 -24.84 29.16
N SER A 71 -16.68 -25.22 29.97
CA SER A 71 -17.57 -24.26 30.62
C SER A 71 -16.92 -23.55 31.81
N TYR A 72 -17.46 -22.37 32.13
CA TYR A 72 -17.04 -21.55 33.27
C TYR A 72 -18.11 -21.60 34.38
N SER A 73 -17.66 -21.51 35.61
CA SER A 73 -18.51 -21.56 36.81
C SER A 73 -17.88 -20.84 38.00
N ILE A 74 -18.71 -20.17 38.79
CA ILE A 74 -18.31 -19.62 40.10
C ILE A 74 -17.77 -20.76 40.96
N SER A 75 -16.61 -20.53 41.54
CA SER A 75 -15.95 -21.37 42.53
C SER A 75 -16.24 -20.82 43.92
N SER A 76 -16.65 -21.70 44.84
CA SER A 76 -16.79 -21.38 46.27
C SER A 76 -15.44 -21.25 47.00
N TYR A 77 -14.32 -21.32 46.27
CA TYR A 77 -13.00 -20.96 46.76
C TYR A 77 -12.66 -19.52 46.34
N PRO A 78 -12.16 -18.67 47.25
CA PRO A 78 -11.76 -17.30 46.94
C PRO A 78 -10.61 -17.24 45.95
N ALA A 79 -10.41 -16.08 45.33
CA ALA A 79 -9.26 -15.82 44.49
C ALA A 79 -7.96 -15.81 45.32
N ASN A 80 -6.86 -16.31 44.73
CA ASN A 80 -5.54 -16.32 45.38
C ASN A 80 -5.06 -14.93 45.84
N PHE A 81 -5.55 -13.88 45.18
CA PHE A 81 -5.36 -12.47 45.51
C PHE A 81 -6.63 -11.71 45.12
N LYS A 82 -6.98 -10.64 45.85
CA LYS A 82 -8.08 -9.74 45.46
C LYS A 82 -7.86 -9.21 44.03
N PRO A 83 -8.85 -9.31 43.12
CA PRO A 83 -8.76 -8.70 41.80
C PRO A 83 -8.50 -7.19 41.87
N THR A 84 -7.52 -6.71 41.10
CA THR A 84 -7.16 -5.29 40.97
C THR A 84 -6.66 -5.00 39.56
N GLY A 85 -6.99 -3.83 39.02
CA GLY A 85 -6.47 -3.35 37.75
C GLY A 85 -6.73 -4.28 36.57
N ARG A 86 -5.66 -4.59 35.84
CA ARG A 86 -5.67 -5.52 34.71
C ARG A 86 -6.37 -6.86 35.00
N VAL A 87 -6.40 -7.34 36.25
CA VAL A 87 -7.09 -8.61 36.58
C VAL A 87 -8.58 -8.54 36.22
N PHE A 88 -9.24 -7.38 36.34
CA PHE A 88 -10.63 -7.21 35.93
C PHE A 88 -10.82 -7.31 34.40
N CYS A 89 -9.86 -6.81 33.62
CA CYS A 89 -9.87 -6.95 32.16
C CYS A 89 -9.84 -8.44 31.75
N GLU A 90 -9.11 -9.26 32.50
CA GLU A 90 -9.09 -10.73 32.30
C GLU A 90 -10.30 -11.45 32.91
N LEU A 91 -11.17 -10.76 33.66
CA LEU A 91 -12.27 -11.36 34.44
C LEU A 91 -13.65 -11.13 33.82
N PHE A 92 -13.92 -9.96 33.22
CA PHE A 92 -15.21 -9.67 32.59
C PHE A 92 -15.63 -10.66 31.46
N PRO A 93 -14.76 -11.21 30.57
CA PRO A 93 -15.20 -12.22 29.62
C PRO A 93 -15.59 -13.53 30.32
N LYS A 94 -14.86 -13.90 31.39
CA LYS A 94 -15.13 -15.11 32.19
C LYS A 94 -16.46 -14.99 32.92
N ALA A 95 -16.81 -13.79 33.41
CA ALA A 95 -18.11 -13.47 33.99
C ALA A 95 -19.25 -13.71 32.98
N TYR A 96 -19.11 -13.17 31.76
CA TYR A 96 -20.07 -13.43 30.68
C TYR A 96 -20.20 -14.93 30.38
N PHE A 97 -19.08 -15.65 30.20
CA PHE A 97 -19.09 -17.09 29.92
C PHE A 97 -19.68 -17.96 31.04
N CYS A 98 -19.64 -17.49 32.30
CA CYS A 98 -20.25 -18.17 33.43
C CYS A 98 -21.79 -18.14 33.37
N LYS A 99 -22.36 -17.02 32.92
CA LYS A 99 -23.81 -16.82 32.79
C LYS A 99 -24.33 -17.32 31.42
N HIS A 100 -23.53 -17.21 30.38
CA HIS A 100 -23.79 -17.68 29.01
C HIS A 100 -23.00 -18.97 28.68
N ARG A 101 -23.31 -20.08 29.36
CA ARG A 101 -22.59 -21.36 29.19
C ARG A 101 -22.68 -21.89 27.75
N ASP A 102 -23.74 -21.54 27.03
CA ASP A 102 -23.98 -21.83 25.61
C ASP A 102 -22.99 -21.14 24.65
N VAL A 103 -22.36 -20.03 25.06
CA VAL A 103 -21.25 -19.35 24.35
C VAL A 103 -19.94 -20.14 24.44
N THR A 104 -19.83 -21.05 25.41
CA THR A 104 -18.65 -21.91 25.61
C THR A 104 -18.87 -23.39 25.28
N SER A 105 -20.07 -23.75 24.85
CA SER A 105 -20.45 -25.11 24.51
C SER A 105 -19.66 -25.65 23.31
N LYS A 106 -19.32 -26.95 23.32
CA LYS A 106 -18.80 -27.66 22.14
C LYS A 106 -19.79 -27.66 20.96
N TYR A 107 -21.08 -27.43 21.24
CA TYR A 107 -22.16 -27.31 20.27
C TYR A 107 -22.65 -25.84 20.10
N ALA A 108 -21.84 -24.85 20.48
CA ALA A 108 -22.14 -23.45 20.22
C ALA A 108 -22.27 -23.19 18.72
N THR A 109 -23.26 -22.36 18.32
CA THR A 109 -23.35 -21.83 16.96
C THR A 109 -22.15 -20.95 16.64
N GLU A 110 -21.81 -20.78 15.36
CA GLU A 110 -20.66 -19.92 14.98
C GLU A 110 -20.81 -18.48 15.51
N GLU A 111 -22.03 -17.93 15.48
CA GLU A 111 -22.39 -16.67 16.14
C GLU A 111 -21.97 -16.62 17.63
N LYS A 112 -22.21 -17.70 18.38
CA LYS A 112 -21.84 -17.78 19.80
C LYS A 112 -20.34 -18.01 19.99
N LYS A 113 -19.67 -18.77 19.11
CA LYS A 113 -18.20 -18.86 19.08
C LYS A 113 -17.55 -17.51 18.74
N ARG A 114 -18.18 -16.67 17.93
CA ARG A 114 -17.75 -15.29 17.62
C ARG A 114 -17.86 -14.36 18.83
N ILE A 115 -18.99 -14.36 19.53
CA ILE A 115 -19.15 -13.64 20.81
C ILE A 115 -18.04 -14.04 21.79
N LYS A 116 -17.72 -15.35 21.89
CA LYS A 116 -16.60 -15.82 22.71
C LYS A 116 -15.24 -15.24 22.29
N ARG A 117 -14.90 -15.34 20.99
CA ARG A 117 -13.61 -14.86 20.45
C ARG A 117 -13.45 -13.34 20.61
N GLY A 118 -14.47 -12.57 20.25
CA GLY A 118 -14.43 -11.11 20.37
C GLY A 118 -14.30 -10.64 21.82
N LEU A 119 -14.94 -11.31 22.78
CA LEU A 119 -14.74 -11.03 24.21
C LEU A 119 -13.33 -11.35 24.71
N ASP A 120 -12.73 -12.47 24.29
CA ASP A 120 -11.34 -12.79 24.61
C ASP A 120 -10.35 -11.78 23.98
N SER A 121 -10.58 -11.38 22.72
CA SER A 121 -9.81 -10.35 22.00
C SER A 121 -9.92 -8.98 22.67
N CYS A 122 -11.13 -8.55 23.04
CA CYS A 122 -11.36 -7.30 23.76
C CYS A 122 -10.69 -7.30 25.13
N SER A 123 -10.70 -8.43 25.85
CA SER A 123 -9.95 -8.62 27.09
C SER A 123 -8.44 -8.46 26.88
N ALA A 124 -7.86 -9.08 25.84
CA ALA A 124 -6.45 -8.93 25.52
C ALA A 124 -6.07 -7.49 25.14
N LYS A 125 -6.89 -6.83 24.30
CA LYS A 125 -6.71 -5.42 23.90
C LYS A 125 -6.84 -4.48 25.12
N MET A 126 -7.81 -4.68 26.02
CA MET A 126 -7.91 -3.98 27.32
C MET A 126 -6.68 -4.19 28.21
N CYS A 127 -6.21 -5.43 28.37
CA CYS A 127 -5.03 -5.74 29.19
C CYS A 127 -3.77 -5.02 28.71
N ARG A 128 -3.59 -4.93 27.38
CA ARG A 128 -2.52 -4.16 26.75
C ARG A 128 -2.67 -2.67 27.07
N TYR A 129 -3.85 -2.08 26.87
CA TYR A 129 -4.05 -0.65 27.13
C TYR A 129 -3.97 -0.28 28.61
N TYR A 130 -4.41 -1.14 29.55
CA TYR A 130 -4.17 -0.93 30.99
C TYR A 130 -2.68 -0.87 31.31
N SER A 131 -1.90 -1.79 30.71
CA SER A 131 -0.45 -1.85 30.91
C SER A 131 0.24 -0.57 30.39
N ILE A 132 -0.09 -0.15 29.16
CA ILE A 132 0.42 1.09 28.54
C ILE A 132 -0.01 2.32 29.36
N ALA A 133 -1.27 2.39 29.80
CA ALA A 133 -1.78 3.50 30.58
C ALA A 133 -1.13 3.59 31.98
N SER A 134 -0.72 2.45 32.56
CA SER A 134 0.04 2.40 33.81
C SER A 134 1.49 2.86 33.64
N GLU A 135 2.11 2.58 32.49
CA GLU A 135 3.47 3.03 32.14
C GLU A 135 3.50 4.52 31.78
N MET A 136 2.59 4.98 30.93
CA MET A 136 2.50 6.36 30.44
C MET A 136 1.89 7.34 31.45
N GLY A 137 0.92 6.89 32.26
CA GLY A 137 0.29 7.69 33.30
C GLY A 137 1.15 7.88 34.56
N SER A 138 2.28 7.17 34.65
CA SER A 138 3.30 7.32 35.68
C SER A 138 4.51 8.03 35.09
N HIS A 139 4.98 9.14 35.67
CA HIS A 139 6.11 9.94 35.15
C HIS A 139 7.51 9.28 35.26
N ALA A 140 7.60 7.96 35.11
CA ALA A 140 8.82 7.15 35.17
C ALA A 140 9.12 6.38 33.87
N GLY A 141 8.18 6.31 32.92
CA GLY A 141 8.35 5.58 31.66
C GLY A 141 9.34 6.25 30.68
N ARG A 142 10.41 5.53 30.29
CA ARG A 142 11.27 5.88 29.14
C ARG A 142 10.88 5.03 27.91
N SER A 143 9.69 5.26 27.36
CA SER A 143 9.23 4.61 26.14
C SER A 143 9.68 5.38 24.89
N SER A 144 10.39 4.72 23.97
CA SER A 144 10.83 5.29 22.69
C SER A 144 9.73 5.29 21.61
N MET A 145 8.48 5.51 22.00
CA MET A 145 7.31 5.35 21.13
C MET A 145 6.33 6.49 21.35
N ASP A 146 5.76 6.99 20.25
CA ASP A 146 4.89 8.15 20.28
C ASP A 146 3.62 7.92 21.12
N VAL A 147 3.44 8.80 22.12
CA VAL A 147 2.32 8.81 23.06
C VAL A 147 1.03 9.18 22.34
N GLU A 148 1.08 10.03 21.31
CA GLU A 148 -0.09 10.38 20.49
C GLU A 148 -0.60 9.16 19.72
N VAL A 149 0.29 8.40 19.05
CA VAL A 149 -0.08 7.18 18.32
C VAL A 149 -0.70 6.13 19.27
N GLN A 150 -0.12 5.92 20.46
CA GLN A 150 -0.74 5.01 21.44
C GLN A 150 -2.08 5.53 21.96
N ALA A 151 -2.21 6.83 22.20
CA ALA A 151 -3.46 7.42 22.67
C ALA A 151 -4.57 7.30 21.62
N ARG A 152 -4.27 7.63 20.35
CA ARG A 152 -5.18 7.46 19.20
C ARG A 152 -5.63 6.00 19.06
N SER A 153 -4.71 5.05 19.17
CA SER A 153 -5.02 3.61 19.08
C SER A 153 -5.88 3.12 20.26
N CYS A 154 -5.62 3.61 21.47
CA CYS A 154 -6.39 3.31 22.68
C CYS A 154 -7.83 3.87 22.61
N ALA A 155 -7.98 5.15 22.26
CA ALA A 155 -9.27 5.80 22.10
C ALA A 155 -10.12 5.14 20.99
N ALA A 156 -9.51 4.76 19.87
CA ALA A 156 -10.20 4.06 18.78
C ALA A 156 -10.69 2.67 19.22
N PHE A 157 -9.88 1.93 19.99
CA PHE A 157 -10.30 0.66 20.59
C PHE A 157 -11.51 0.84 21.51
N PHE A 158 -11.54 1.85 22.38
CA PHE A 158 -12.67 2.03 23.29
C PHE A 158 -13.98 2.41 22.59
N MET A 159 -13.94 3.18 21.49
CA MET A 159 -15.12 3.39 20.66
C MET A 159 -15.62 2.09 20.02
N GLY A 160 -14.70 1.30 19.45
CA GLY A 160 -15.02 0.00 18.84
C GLY A 160 -15.55 -1.03 19.85
N PHE A 161 -15.02 -1.02 21.08
CA PHE A 161 -15.48 -1.88 22.17
C PHE A 161 -16.92 -1.56 22.59
N LEU A 162 -17.25 -0.27 22.75
CA LEU A 162 -18.61 0.14 23.11
C LEU A 162 -19.63 -0.13 21.98
N ASP A 163 -19.23 0.03 20.71
CA ASP A 163 -20.03 -0.43 19.55
C ASP A 163 -20.22 -1.96 19.59
N TYR A 164 -19.14 -2.73 19.76
CA TYR A 164 -19.18 -4.20 19.80
C TYR A 164 -20.11 -4.75 20.90
N ILE A 165 -20.01 -4.23 22.13
CA ILE A 165 -20.86 -4.63 23.26
C ILE A 165 -22.34 -4.29 22.99
N SER A 166 -22.60 -3.13 22.39
CA SER A 166 -23.97 -2.65 22.11
C SER A 166 -24.63 -3.39 20.95
N SER A 167 -23.93 -3.48 19.82
CA SER A 167 -24.42 -4.06 18.56
C SER A 167 -24.66 -5.57 18.68
N ASN A 168 -23.81 -6.30 19.42
CA ASN A 168 -24.02 -7.72 19.72
C ASN A 168 -24.94 -7.99 20.93
N ARG A 169 -25.46 -6.93 21.59
CA ARG A 169 -26.31 -7.02 22.80
C ARG A 169 -25.70 -7.87 23.92
N ILE A 170 -24.40 -7.70 24.13
CA ILE A 170 -23.63 -8.43 25.14
C ILE A 170 -23.95 -7.91 26.54
N ALA A 171 -24.12 -6.59 26.68
CA ALA A 171 -24.61 -5.95 27.90
C ALA A 171 -26.14 -5.78 27.88
N SER A 172 -26.74 -5.61 29.07
CA SER A 172 -28.17 -5.32 29.20
C SER A 172 -28.55 -4.02 28.51
N LYS A 173 -29.84 -3.87 28.13
CA LYS A 173 -30.32 -2.62 27.54
C LYS A 173 -30.05 -1.41 28.45
N SER A 174 -30.24 -1.57 29.76
CA SER A 174 -29.94 -0.55 30.77
C SER A 174 -28.46 -0.14 30.81
N ALA A 175 -27.54 -1.09 30.58
CA ALA A 175 -26.12 -0.79 30.48
C ALA A 175 -25.77 -0.11 29.15
N ILE A 176 -26.34 -0.55 28.02
CA ILE A 176 -26.17 0.10 26.71
C ILE A 176 -26.71 1.55 26.75
N ASP A 177 -27.91 1.75 27.30
CA ASP A 177 -28.55 3.07 27.49
C ASP A 177 -27.75 3.97 28.47
N PHE A 178 -26.85 3.41 29.29
CA PHE A 178 -25.92 4.14 30.16
C PHE A 178 -24.59 4.45 29.46
N LEU A 179 -23.91 3.45 28.88
CA LEU A 179 -22.65 3.61 28.15
C LEU A 179 -22.80 4.56 26.95
N GLY A 180 -23.97 4.62 26.32
CA GLY A 180 -24.30 5.57 25.26
C GLY A 180 -24.33 7.05 25.68
N LYS A 181 -24.18 7.36 26.99
CA LYS A 181 -24.07 8.73 27.54
C LYS A 181 -22.64 9.23 27.67
N PHE A 182 -21.65 8.41 27.32
CA PHE A 182 -20.24 8.79 27.43
C PHE A 182 -19.83 9.73 26.30
N ASP A 183 -18.88 10.62 26.58
CA ASP A 183 -18.36 11.55 25.57
C ASP A 183 -17.58 10.79 24.50
N LYS A 184 -17.44 11.39 23.30
CA LYS A 184 -16.79 10.75 22.15
C LYS A 184 -15.42 11.36 21.86
N PHE A 185 -14.43 10.48 21.65
CA PHE A 185 -13.10 10.85 21.19
C PHE A 185 -13.16 11.43 19.77
N VAL A 186 -12.55 12.60 19.55
CA VAL A 186 -12.54 13.32 18.27
C VAL A 186 -11.20 13.10 17.58
N PHE A 187 -11.24 12.54 16.37
CA PHE A 187 -10.05 12.18 15.59
C PHE A 187 -9.77 13.20 14.50
N GLY A 188 -9.44 14.42 14.92
CA GLY A 188 -9.06 15.53 14.05
C GLY A 188 -8.33 16.60 14.84
N ASP A 189 -7.84 17.63 14.17
CA ASP A 189 -7.44 18.86 14.86
C ASP A 189 -8.68 19.57 15.43
N ILE A 190 -8.51 20.22 16.58
CA ILE A 190 -9.47 21.22 17.07
C ILE A 190 -9.60 22.28 15.97
N ASP A 191 -10.82 22.76 15.72
CA ASP A 191 -11.20 23.52 14.52
C ASP A 191 -10.60 24.94 14.48
N ASN A 192 -9.28 25.00 14.25
CA ASN A 192 -8.48 26.19 14.02
C ASN A 192 -8.60 26.68 12.57
N THR A 193 -9.67 26.33 11.83
CA THR A 193 -9.87 26.77 10.44
C THR A 193 -9.80 28.30 10.32
N SER A 194 -10.22 29.03 11.35
CA SER A 194 -10.00 30.49 11.49
C SER A 194 -8.53 30.90 11.30
N ASP A 195 -7.60 30.29 12.03
CA ASP A 195 -6.18 30.67 12.00
C ASP A 195 -5.48 30.16 10.74
N TYR A 196 -5.83 28.95 10.27
CA TYR A 196 -5.28 28.43 9.03
C TYR A 196 -5.75 29.19 7.79
N GLN A 197 -7.01 29.63 7.75
CA GLN A 197 -7.49 30.49 6.66
C GLN A 197 -6.72 31.81 6.63
N ASN A 198 -6.56 32.47 7.78
CA ASN A 198 -5.75 33.70 7.91
C ASN A 198 -4.28 33.47 7.50
N GLN A 199 -3.67 32.32 7.80
CA GLN A 199 -2.30 32.02 7.36
C GLN A 199 -2.21 31.75 5.86
N ILE A 200 -3.17 31.02 5.29
CA ILE A 200 -3.26 30.73 3.85
C ILE A 200 -3.45 32.02 3.05
N ASP A 201 -4.38 32.89 3.46
CA ASP A 201 -4.68 34.15 2.77
C ASP A 201 -3.46 35.10 2.79
N ASN A 202 -2.69 35.13 3.89
CA ASN A 202 -1.42 35.88 3.95
C ASN A 202 -0.32 35.27 3.06
N LEU A 203 -0.21 33.93 2.99
CA LEU A 203 0.76 33.24 2.13
C LEU A 203 0.44 33.40 0.63
N ILE A 204 -0.83 33.39 0.26
CA ILE A 204 -1.29 33.69 -1.11
C ILE A 204 -0.88 35.12 -1.48
N LYS A 205 -1.14 36.10 -0.61
CA LYS A 205 -0.75 37.49 -0.84
C LYS A 205 0.77 37.67 -0.96
N GLU A 206 1.56 36.98 -0.14
CA GLU A 206 3.02 36.99 -0.28
C GLU A 206 3.51 36.35 -1.60
N ALA A 207 2.78 35.38 -2.14
CA ALA A 207 3.10 34.77 -3.44
C ALA A 207 2.76 35.73 -4.59
N GLU A 208 1.57 36.32 -4.59
CA GLU A 208 1.14 37.31 -5.60
C GLU A 208 2.08 38.53 -5.65
N GLU A 209 2.53 39.05 -4.50
CA GLU A 209 3.51 40.14 -4.43
C GLU A 209 4.88 39.73 -4.98
N LYS A 210 5.31 38.48 -4.81
CA LYS A 210 6.58 37.95 -5.35
C LYS A 210 6.52 37.70 -6.86
N ASP A 211 5.42 37.15 -7.36
CA ASP A 211 5.23 36.92 -8.80
C ASP A 211 5.12 38.23 -9.57
N ALA A 212 4.44 39.25 -9.02
CA ALA A 212 4.43 40.59 -9.59
C ALA A 212 5.83 41.23 -9.65
N ALA A 213 6.65 41.03 -8.62
CA ALA A 213 8.04 41.49 -8.60
C ALA A 213 8.92 40.73 -9.61
N LEU A 214 8.75 39.41 -9.73
CA LEU A 214 9.46 38.56 -10.69
C LEU A 214 9.16 38.95 -12.14
N LEU A 215 7.89 39.16 -12.48
CA LEU A 215 7.43 39.55 -13.82
C LEU A 215 7.93 40.96 -14.18
N THR A 216 7.99 41.87 -13.19
CA THR A 216 8.61 43.19 -13.35
C THR A 216 10.11 43.08 -13.64
N ALA A 217 10.85 42.24 -12.90
CA ALA A 217 12.28 42.03 -13.11
C ALA A 217 12.58 41.41 -14.50
N GLN A 218 11.79 40.41 -14.93
CA GLN A 218 11.90 39.81 -16.26
C GLN A 218 11.69 40.85 -17.38
N LYS A 219 10.71 41.76 -17.21
CA LYS A 219 10.47 42.85 -18.17
C LYS A 219 11.67 43.80 -18.27
N MET A 220 12.24 44.21 -17.15
CA MET A 220 13.44 45.06 -17.13
C MET A 220 14.66 44.37 -17.75
N GLN A 221 14.78 43.05 -17.59
CA GLN A 221 15.84 42.26 -18.20
C GLN A 221 15.70 42.18 -19.73
N LEU A 222 14.49 41.96 -20.25
CA LEU A 222 14.17 41.99 -21.69
C LEU A 222 14.43 43.37 -22.32
N GLU A 223 14.05 44.45 -21.62
CA GLU A 223 14.31 45.83 -22.08
C GLU A 223 15.82 46.13 -22.16
N ALA A 224 16.62 45.64 -21.20
CA ALA A 224 18.07 45.76 -21.23
C ALA A 224 18.72 44.92 -22.35
N GLU A 225 18.21 43.72 -22.60
CA GLU A 225 18.71 42.82 -23.65
C GLU A 225 18.42 43.36 -25.06
N GLN A 226 17.22 43.91 -25.30
CA GLN A 226 16.91 44.66 -26.52
C GLN A 226 17.81 45.88 -26.72
N GLY A 227 18.10 46.62 -25.65
CA GLY A 227 19.03 47.75 -25.68
C GLY A 227 20.46 47.36 -26.09
N LYS A 228 20.93 46.19 -25.64
CA LYS A 228 22.22 45.62 -26.02
C LYS A 228 22.25 45.18 -27.49
N LEU A 229 21.20 44.52 -27.96
CA LEU A 229 21.08 44.06 -29.35
C LEU A 229 21.05 45.25 -30.35
N LEU A 230 20.36 46.34 -29.99
CA LEU A 230 20.37 47.59 -30.76
C LEU A 230 21.74 48.30 -30.76
N ALA A 231 22.55 48.13 -29.71
CA ALA A 231 23.91 48.65 -29.68
C ALA A 231 24.83 47.82 -30.60
N GLU A 232 24.70 46.50 -30.57
CA GLU A 232 25.46 45.57 -31.41
C GLU A 232 25.19 45.77 -32.91
N GLN A 233 23.94 46.01 -33.29
CA GLN A 233 23.57 46.39 -34.67
C GLN A 233 24.27 47.69 -35.11
N ARG A 234 24.28 48.73 -34.26
CA ARG A 234 24.95 50.00 -34.57
C ARG A 234 26.47 49.85 -34.70
N THR A 235 27.10 48.98 -33.92
CA THR A 235 28.53 48.69 -34.13
C THR A 235 28.79 48.00 -35.46
N THR A 236 27.95 47.03 -35.88
CA THR A 236 28.12 46.39 -37.20
C THR A 236 27.85 47.33 -38.37
N GLU A 237 26.91 48.28 -38.26
CA GLU A 237 26.73 49.35 -39.25
C GLU A 237 27.96 50.26 -39.36
N VAL A 238 28.57 50.63 -38.23
CA VAL A 238 29.80 51.44 -38.19
C VAL A 238 31.01 50.70 -38.74
N GLU A 239 31.17 49.41 -38.42
CA GLU A 239 32.24 48.56 -38.97
C GLU A 239 32.12 48.42 -40.49
N LEU A 240 30.91 48.16 -40.99
CA LEU A 240 30.65 48.04 -42.43
C LEU A 240 30.90 49.37 -43.15
N ARG A 241 30.50 50.51 -42.55
CA ARG A 241 30.77 51.84 -43.10
C ARG A 241 32.25 52.24 -43.04
N ASN A 242 33.00 51.82 -42.02
CA ASN A 242 34.44 52.00 -41.98
C ASN A 242 35.13 51.22 -43.11
N LYS A 243 34.69 49.99 -43.37
CA LYS A 243 35.21 49.18 -44.48
C LYS A 243 34.94 49.83 -45.85
N GLU A 244 33.74 50.39 -46.08
CA GLU A 244 33.46 51.16 -47.31
C GLU A 244 34.42 52.36 -47.49
N LEU A 245 34.84 53.00 -46.39
CA LEU A 245 35.80 54.11 -46.42
C LEU A 245 37.23 53.62 -46.67
N GLU A 246 37.63 52.47 -46.11
CA GLU A 246 38.91 51.82 -46.40
C GLU A 246 39.01 51.40 -47.87
N ASP A 247 37.95 50.79 -48.43
CA ASP A 247 37.88 50.42 -49.85
C ASP A 247 37.92 51.66 -50.77
N GLN A 248 37.29 52.79 -50.37
CA GLN A 248 37.41 54.07 -51.09
C GLN A 248 38.81 54.67 -51.01
N ILE A 249 39.48 54.62 -49.85
CA ILE A 249 40.87 55.06 -49.69
C ILE A 249 41.79 54.21 -50.59
N LYS A 250 41.57 52.89 -50.63
CA LYS A 250 42.32 51.96 -51.47
C LYS A 250 42.12 52.25 -52.96
N GLN A 251 40.89 52.50 -53.42
CA GLN A 251 40.63 52.92 -54.81
C GLN A 251 41.30 54.25 -55.16
N LEU A 252 41.34 55.21 -54.23
CA LEU A 252 42.05 56.49 -54.43
C LEU A 252 43.57 56.32 -54.45
N GLN A 253 44.13 55.35 -53.72
CA GLN A 253 45.54 54.96 -53.81
C GLN A 253 45.86 54.26 -55.13
N GLU A 254 45.02 53.32 -55.58
CA GLU A 254 45.17 52.65 -56.89
C GLU A 254 45.03 53.64 -58.06
N LEU A 255 44.18 54.67 -57.94
CA LEU A 255 44.10 55.78 -58.90
C LEU A 255 45.34 56.70 -58.86
N LEU A 256 46.00 56.84 -57.72
CA LEU A 256 47.26 57.59 -57.59
C LEU A 256 48.43 56.81 -58.21
N ASP A 257 48.53 55.53 -57.91
CA ASP A 257 49.58 54.64 -58.43
C ASP A 257 49.44 54.44 -59.95
N SER A 258 48.22 54.30 -60.47
CA SER A 258 47.96 54.17 -61.92
C SER A 258 48.24 55.45 -62.72
N GLN A 259 48.42 56.62 -62.09
CA GLN A 259 49.01 57.79 -62.76
C GLN A 259 50.54 57.72 -62.91
N THR A 260 51.23 56.76 -62.26
CA THR A 260 52.70 56.72 -62.21
C THR A 260 53.36 55.72 -63.16
N VAL A 261 52.67 54.66 -63.61
CA VAL A 261 53.27 53.65 -64.50
C VAL A 261 52.34 53.27 -65.67
N ILE A 262 52.72 53.72 -66.86
CA ILE A 262 52.34 53.11 -68.14
C ILE A 262 53.44 52.09 -68.50
N VAL A 263 53.08 50.84 -68.87
CA VAL A 263 53.73 49.91 -69.84
C VAL A 263 53.28 48.45 -69.62
N ASP A 264 52.78 47.80 -70.70
CA ASP A 264 52.64 46.35 -71.02
C ASP A 264 51.88 45.35 -70.08
N ALA A 265 51.30 44.21 -70.52
CA ALA A 265 50.66 43.79 -71.80
C ALA A 265 49.97 42.37 -71.74
N HIS A 266 48.72 42.26 -72.28
CA HIS A 266 48.08 41.10 -72.98
C HIS A 266 47.58 39.76 -72.31
N ASN A 267 46.36 39.34 -72.73
CA ASN A 267 45.79 37.96 -72.96
C ASN A 267 45.46 36.97 -71.81
N GLU A 268 44.48 36.01 -71.87
CA GLU A 268 43.16 35.85 -72.58
C GLU A 268 42.39 34.53 -72.15
N ASN A 269 41.03 34.50 -72.16
CA ASN A 269 40.06 33.34 -72.31
C ASN A 269 39.96 32.18 -71.24
N ALA A 270 38.93 31.29 -71.10
CA ALA A 270 37.44 31.28 -71.33
C ALA A 270 36.69 29.95 -70.87
N ASP A 271 35.33 29.99 -70.74
CA ASP A 271 34.23 28.95 -70.88
C ASP A 271 33.78 27.85 -69.82
N GLU A 272 32.55 27.27 -69.99
CA GLU A 272 31.67 26.49 -69.02
C GLU A 272 30.96 25.16 -69.57
N ASN A 273 29.78 24.73 -69.03
CA ASN A 273 28.86 23.54 -69.31
C ASN A 273 29.14 22.18 -68.54
N ASP A 274 28.28 21.14 -68.28
CA ASP A 274 26.82 20.74 -68.39
C ASP A 274 26.56 19.33 -67.68
N VAL A 275 25.40 18.62 -67.48
CA VAL A 275 23.92 18.85 -67.24
C VAL A 275 23.13 17.50 -66.93
N GLU A 276 21.98 17.53 -66.20
CA GLU A 276 20.82 16.55 -66.04
C GLU A 276 20.83 15.22 -65.17
N ASP A 277 19.65 14.52 -65.04
CA ASP A 277 19.18 13.53 -63.99
C ASP A 277 18.04 12.53 -64.48
N ILE A 278 17.40 11.64 -63.62
CA ILE A 278 15.95 11.16 -63.59
C ILE A 278 15.57 9.66 -63.18
N GLU A 279 14.62 9.50 -62.20
CA GLU A 279 13.50 8.51 -61.90
C GLU A 279 13.59 6.95 -61.59
N ALA A 280 12.42 6.29 -61.28
CA ALA A 280 12.18 5.01 -60.53
C ALA A 280 10.89 4.19 -60.93
N ILE A 281 10.53 3.02 -60.30
CA ILE A 281 9.24 2.23 -60.47
C ILE A 281 8.94 1.11 -59.39
N THR A 282 7.82 0.31 -59.47
CA THR A 282 7.01 -0.29 -58.33
C THR A 282 6.49 -1.80 -58.36
N VAL A 283 6.38 -2.44 -57.16
CA VAL A 283 5.30 -3.35 -56.55
C VAL A 283 4.80 -4.73 -57.13
N THR A 284 4.59 -5.80 -56.29
CA THR A 284 3.36 -6.69 -56.09
C THR A 284 3.57 -8.00 -55.21
N ASP A 285 2.50 -8.75 -54.83
CA ASP A 285 2.32 -9.65 -53.64
C ASP A 285 2.26 -11.23 -53.80
N GLY A 286 2.04 -12.00 -52.69
CA GLY A 286 1.69 -13.46 -52.64
C GLY A 286 1.46 -14.09 -51.21
N GLU A 287 0.75 -15.25 -51.06
CA GLU A 287 0.15 -15.77 -49.77
C GLU A 287 0.50 -17.24 -49.31
N SER A 288 0.13 -17.58 -48.04
CA SER A 288 -0.39 -18.91 -47.53
C SER A 288 0.60 -20.04 -47.10
N SER A 289 0.33 -20.99 -46.16
CA SER A 289 -0.41 -21.10 -44.86
C SER A 289 -0.18 -22.50 -44.17
N GLY A 290 -0.66 -22.78 -42.94
CA GLY A 290 -0.71 -24.16 -42.35
C GLY A 290 -0.90 -24.31 -40.80
N GLU A 291 -1.59 -25.38 -40.33
CA GLU A 291 -1.90 -25.70 -38.90
C GLU A 291 -1.58 -27.16 -38.51
N THR A 292 -1.37 -27.46 -37.21
CA THR A 292 -1.44 -28.83 -36.63
C THR A 292 -1.92 -28.87 -35.16
N ASN A 293 -2.62 -29.93 -34.77
CA ASN A 293 -3.16 -30.16 -33.41
C ASN A 293 -2.19 -30.95 -32.49
N LYS A 294 -2.29 -30.72 -31.17
CA LYS A 294 -1.82 -31.65 -30.13
C LYS A 294 -2.84 -31.72 -28.97
N GLU A 295 -3.04 -32.92 -28.44
CA GLU A 295 -3.95 -33.20 -27.33
C GLU A 295 -3.30 -32.87 -25.98
N TYR A 296 -4.08 -32.36 -25.02
CA TYR A 296 -3.65 -32.18 -23.62
C TYR A 296 -4.45 -33.09 -22.68
N VAL A 297 -3.74 -33.90 -21.90
CA VAL A 297 -4.33 -34.83 -20.94
C VAL A 297 -4.89 -34.08 -19.74
N THR A 298 -6.18 -34.28 -19.43
CA THR A 298 -6.87 -33.57 -18.35
C THR A 298 -6.47 -34.11 -16.97
N ILE A 299 -5.54 -33.44 -16.29
CA ILE A 299 -5.15 -33.73 -14.90
C ILE A 299 -5.89 -32.75 -13.97
N SER A 300 -6.34 -33.23 -12.80
CA SER A 300 -7.22 -32.47 -11.89
C SER A 300 -6.59 -31.18 -11.36
N SER A 301 -7.14 -30.03 -11.76
CA SER A 301 -6.61 -28.69 -11.49
C SER A 301 -6.67 -28.26 -10.01
N SER A 302 -7.45 -28.94 -9.18
CA SER A 302 -7.75 -28.50 -7.80
C SER A 302 -6.56 -28.51 -6.83
N HIS A 303 -5.46 -29.20 -7.16
CA HIS A 303 -4.34 -29.44 -6.23
C HIS A 303 -3.16 -28.48 -6.41
N ASN A 304 -2.80 -28.11 -7.64
CA ASN A 304 -1.71 -27.14 -7.88
C ASN A 304 -2.07 -25.74 -7.40
N PHE A 305 -3.36 -25.39 -7.49
CA PHE A 305 -3.89 -24.07 -7.20
C PHE A 305 -3.57 -23.58 -5.77
N ARG A 306 -3.83 -24.40 -4.74
CA ARG A 306 -3.60 -24.05 -3.33
C ARG A 306 -2.16 -23.58 -3.09
N ARG A 307 -1.21 -24.35 -3.62
CA ARG A 307 0.24 -24.12 -3.51
C ARG A 307 0.68 -22.74 -4.01
N LEU A 308 0.08 -22.23 -5.09
CA LEU A 308 0.40 -20.91 -5.65
C LEU A 308 -0.01 -19.71 -4.76
N LEU A 309 -0.92 -19.92 -3.79
CA LEU A 309 -1.26 -18.90 -2.78
C LEU A 309 -0.51 -19.08 -1.45
N GLN A 310 0.08 -20.26 -1.21
CA GLN A 310 0.61 -20.68 0.08
C GLN A 310 2.14 -20.78 0.12
N GLY A 311 2.78 -20.85 -1.05
CA GLY A 311 4.16 -21.29 -1.17
C GLY A 311 4.28 -22.81 -1.09
N ALA A 312 5.49 -23.32 -0.86
CA ALA A 312 5.74 -24.76 -0.86
C ALA A 312 5.10 -25.53 0.32
N ASN A 313 4.61 -24.83 1.34
CA ASN A 313 4.07 -25.38 2.59
C ASN A 313 2.52 -25.29 2.65
N ASP A 314 1.89 -26.40 3.03
CA ASP A 314 0.44 -26.60 3.01
C ASP A 314 -0.28 -25.90 4.18
N TRP A 315 -0.66 -24.63 3.99
CA TRP A 315 -1.36 -23.80 5.00
C TRP A 315 -2.70 -23.28 4.47
N ASP A 316 -3.78 -24.03 4.70
CA ASP A 316 -5.13 -23.71 4.18
C ASP A 316 -5.70 -22.45 4.85
N VAL A 317 -5.87 -21.36 4.09
CA VAL A 317 -6.27 -20.05 4.63
C VAL A 317 -7.79 -20.01 4.91
N THR A 318 -8.18 -20.64 6.01
CA THR A 318 -9.54 -20.63 6.57
C THR A 318 -9.73 -19.48 7.58
N GLU A 319 -10.98 -19.22 8.01
CA GLU A 319 -11.27 -18.32 9.16
C GLU A 319 -10.61 -18.78 10.48
N GLU A 320 -10.00 -19.97 10.53
CA GLU A 320 -9.25 -20.50 11.68
C GLU A 320 -7.76 -20.12 11.66
N THR A 321 -7.28 -19.54 10.55
CA THR A 321 -5.86 -19.15 10.35
C THR A 321 -5.63 -17.65 10.25
N MET A 322 -6.70 -16.86 10.19
CA MET A 322 -6.66 -15.39 10.16
C MET A 322 -6.46 -14.84 11.58
N ASP A 323 -5.81 -13.67 11.70
CA ASP A 323 -5.66 -13.01 13.00
C ASP A 323 -6.92 -12.26 13.45
N ASP A 324 -6.94 -11.85 14.73
CA ASP A 324 -8.08 -11.15 15.32
C ASP A 324 -8.42 -9.83 14.61
N ASP A 325 -7.44 -9.10 14.05
CA ASP A 325 -7.70 -7.84 13.33
C ASP A 325 -8.26 -8.11 11.91
N GLN A 326 -7.84 -9.19 11.25
CA GLN A 326 -8.41 -9.68 10.00
C GLN A 326 -9.85 -10.21 10.20
N LEU A 327 -10.10 -10.90 11.31
CA LEU A 327 -11.43 -11.40 11.69
C LEU A 327 -12.36 -10.25 12.10
N ASP A 328 -11.90 -9.27 12.90
CA ASP A 328 -12.65 -8.06 13.25
C ASP A 328 -13.16 -7.34 11.97
N LEU A 329 -12.39 -7.34 10.87
CA LEU A 329 -12.82 -6.79 9.58
C LEU A 329 -13.82 -7.66 8.81
N ILE A 330 -13.69 -8.99 8.89
CA ILE A 330 -14.61 -9.94 8.23
C ILE A 330 -15.97 -9.99 8.95
N GLU A 331 -15.96 -9.78 10.26
CA GLU A 331 -17.14 -9.76 11.13
C GLU A 331 -17.75 -8.35 11.27
N CYS A 332 -17.02 -7.29 10.88
CA CYS A 332 -17.54 -5.92 10.76
C CYS A 332 -18.83 -5.90 9.92
N THR A 333 -19.82 -5.14 10.37
CA THR A 333 -21.21 -5.24 9.90
C THR A 333 -21.40 -4.82 8.44
N ASP A 334 -22.29 -5.50 7.71
CA ASP A 334 -22.58 -5.22 6.29
C ASP A 334 -23.38 -3.92 6.06
N ASP A 335 -23.68 -3.15 7.11
CA ASP A 335 -24.54 -1.96 7.11
C ASP A 335 -23.77 -0.63 7.11
N LYS A 336 -22.44 -0.69 6.93
CA LYS A 336 -21.56 0.49 6.86
C LYS A 336 -20.48 0.34 5.80
N SER A 337 -20.08 1.47 5.20
CA SER A 337 -18.90 1.52 4.34
C SER A 337 -17.62 1.38 5.17
N MET A 338 -16.55 0.85 4.56
CA MET A 338 -15.29 0.56 5.24
C MET A 338 -14.09 1.11 4.45
N LEU A 339 -13.09 1.60 5.18
CA LEU A 339 -11.78 1.93 4.65
C LEU A 339 -10.72 1.15 5.42
N VAL A 340 -9.96 0.29 4.73
CA VAL A 340 -8.98 -0.63 5.32
C VAL A 340 -7.59 -0.34 4.78
N ALA A 341 -6.66 -0.06 5.69
CA ALA A 341 -5.23 0.08 5.44
C ALA A 341 -4.45 -1.12 5.95
N GLY A 342 -3.22 -1.28 5.47
CA GLY A 342 -2.23 -2.21 6.02
C GLY A 342 -1.04 -2.35 5.08
N CYS A 343 0.05 -2.94 5.55
CA CYS A 343 1.28 -3.08 4.75
C CYS A 343 1.18 -4.13 3.62
N ALA A 344 2.21 -4.20 2.77
CA ALA A 344 2.35 -5.19 1.70
C ALA A 344 2.39 -6.62 2.27
N GLY A 345 1.36 -7.43 2.02
CA GLY A 345 1.26 -8.79 2.59
C GLY A 345 0.39 -8.92 3.84
N SER A 346 -0.38 -7.88 4.22
CA SER A 346 -1.27 -7.90 5.40
C SER A 346 -2.63 -8.62 5.22
N GLY A 347 -2.88 -9.24 4.06
CA GLY A 347 -4.12 -9.98 3.78
C GLY A 347 -5.28 -9.16 3.18
N LYS A 348 -5.10 -7.86 2.87
CA LYS A 348 -6.13 -6.98 2.27
C LYS A 348 -6.96 -7.63 1.16
N SER A 349 -6.31 -8.11 0.10
CA SER A 349 -6.97 -8.74 -1.05
C SER A 349 -7.74 -10.01 -0.68
N VAL A 350 -7.28 -10.75 0.35
CA VAL A 350 -7.96 -11.95 0.87
C VAL A 350 -9.25 -11.56 1.60
N ILE A 351 -9.21 -10.52 2.43
CA ILE A 351 -10.39 -9.97 3.12
C ILE A 351 -11.38 -9.39 2.11
N ALA A 352 -10.91 -8.63 1.12
CA ALA A 352 -11.76 -8.08 0.06
C ALA A 352 -12.52 -9.19 -0.70
N MET A 353 -11.83 -10.30 -1.01
CA MET A 353 -12.42 -11.49 -1.63
C MET A 353 -13.43 -12.18 -0.70
N HIS A 354 -13.05 -12.42 0.56
CA HIS A 354 -13.90 -13.10 1.54
C HIS A 354 -15.15 -12.29 1.88
N LYS A 355 -15.06 -10.96 1.98
CA LYS A 355 -16.22 -10.06 2.11
C LYS A 355 -17.11 -10.11 0.87
N ALA A 356 -16.56 -10.12 -0.34
CA ALA A 356 -17.35 -10.23 -1.57
C ALA A 356 -18.18 -11.52 -1.59
N GLU A 357 -17.57 -12.65 -1.23
CA GLU A 357 -18.26 -13.93 -1.09
C GLU A 357 -19.28 -13.94 0.06
N GLN A 358 -18.93 -13.39 1.22
CA GLN A 358 -19.81 -13.37 2.39
C GLN A 358 -21.09 -12.58 2.08
N LEU A 359 -20.96 -11.42 1.43
CA LEU A 359 -22.08 -10.61 0.96
C LEU A 359 -22.88 -11.33 -0.14
N HIS A 360 -22.21 -11.94 -1.12
CA HIS A 360 -22.91 -12.68 -2.17
C HIS A 360 -23.68 -13.90 -1.62
N LYS A 361 -23.11 -14.68 -0.70
CA LYS A 361 -23.77 -15.80 0.01
C LYS A 361 -24.96 -15.32 0.84
N LYS A 362 -24.97 -14.06 1.31
CA LYS A 362 -26.12 -13.37 1.93
C LYS A 362 -27.12 -12.77 0.90
N GLY A 363 -27.03 -13.16 -0.37
CA GLY A 363 -27.91 -12.73 -1.46
C GLY A 363 -27.75 -11.26 -1.88
N LYS A 364 -26.61 -10.62 -1.61
CA LYS A 364 -26.36 -9.22 -1.98
C LYS A 364 -25.81 -9.10 -3.41
N ASP A 365 -26.13 -7.99 -4.07
CA ASP A 365 -25.52 -7.60 -5.35
C ASP A 365 -24.16 -6.93 -5.09
N VAL A 366 -23.07 -7.60 -5.44
CA VAL A 366 -21.68 -7.17 -5.17
C VAL A 366 -20.91 -7.04 -6.48
N ILE A 367 -20.10 -5.98 -6.58
CA ILE A 367 -18.95 -5.92 -7.50
C ILE A 367 -17.66 -5.78 -6.68
N LEU A 368 -16.68 -6.64 -6.97
CA LEU A 368 -15.28 -6.43 -6.62
C LEU A 368 -14.55 -5.76 -7.81
N ILE A 369 -13.63 -4.84 -7.52
CA ILE A 369 -12.79 -4.14 -8.49
C ILE A 369 -11.33 -4.23 -8.04
N ALA A 370 -10.46 -4.71 -8.92
CA ALA A 370 -9.01 -4.66 -8.75
C ALA A 370 -8.39 -3.65 -9.72
N TYR A 371 -7.25 -3.06 -9.35
CA TYR A 371 -6.53 -2.12 -10.23
C TYR A 371 -6.00 -2.80 -11.50
N THR A 372 -5.10 -3.78 -11.36
CA THR A 372 -4.42 -4.41 -12.50
C THR A 372 -5.20 -5.59 -13.10
N ARG A 373 -5.05 -5.81 -14.41
CA ARG A 373 -5.49 -7.05 -15.08
C ARG A 373 -4.84 -8.29 -14.49
N SER A 374 -3.56 -8.21 -14.13
CA SER A 374 -2.79 -9.32 -13.57
C SER A 374 -3.33 -9.75 -12.21
N LEU A 375 -3.61 -8.81 -11.29
CA LEU A 375 -4.27 -9.09 -10.02
C LEU A 375 -5.69 -9.65 -10.23
N SER A 376 -6.45 -9.11 -11.18
CA SER A 376 -7.80 -9.63 -11.50
C SER A 376 -7.78 -11.05 -12.07
N ARG A 377 -6.81 -11.41 -12.94
CA ARG A 377 -6.58 -12.80 -13.40
C ARG A 377 -6.17 -13.70 -12.22
N PHE A 378 -5.16 -13.29 -11.44
CA PHE A 378 -4.66 -14.04 -10.28
C PHE A 378 -5.75 -14.36 -9.27
N MET A 379 -6.52 -13.35 -8.84
CA MET A 379 -7.64 -13.54 -7.90
C MET A 379 -8.80 -14.35 -8.51
N ARG A 380 -9.05 -14.28 -9.83
CA ARG A 380 -10.06 -15.14 -10.48
C ARG A 380 -9.64 -16.61 -10.52
N ASN A 381 -8.38 -16.90 -10.88
CA ASN A 381 -7.82 -18.25 -10.77
C ASN A 381 -7.90 -18.74 -9.31
N GLY A 382 -7.88 -17.80 -8.35
CA GLY A 382 -8.20 -17.97 -6.94
C GLY A 382 -9.45 -18.82 -6.61
N LYS A 383 -10.53 -18.76 -7.40
CA LYS A 383 -11.73 -19.59 -7.20
C LYS A 383 -12.44 -19.91 -8.53
N ALA A 384 -12.50 -21.19 -8.87
CA ALA A 384 -13.08 -21.69 -10.12
C ALA A 384 -14.55 -21.29 -10.33
N ASP A 385 -15.34 -21.19 -9.24
CA ASP A 385 -16.71 -20.66 -9.27
C ASP A 385 -16.74 -19.16 -9.00
N SER A 386 -16.84 -18.36 -10.07
CA SER A 386 -17.01 -16.90 -9.99
C SER A 386 -18.45 -16.51 -9.61
N THR A 387 -18.81 -16.79 -8.36
CA THR A 387 -20.18 -16.59 -7.82
C THR A 387 -20.67 -15.13 -7.86
N PHE A 388 -19.77 -14.15 -7.72
CA PHE A 388 -20.09 -12.71 -7.73
C PHE A 388 -19.37 -11.95 -8.85
N ARG A 389 -19.79 -10.70 -9.11
CA ARG A 389 -19.21 -9.88 -10.18
C ARG A 389 -17.82 -9.36 -9.75
N PHE A 390 -16.80 -9.62 -10.55
CA PHE A 390 -15.42 -9.15 -10.27
C PHE A 390 -14.76 -8.66 -11.55
N PHE A 391 -14.23 -7.43 -11.54
CA PHE A 391 -13.63 -6.78 -12.72
C PHE A 391 -12.26 -6.16 -12.40
N HIS A 392 -11.48 -5.89 -13.45
CA HIS A 392 -10.40 -4.88 -13.37
C HIS A 392 -10.98 -3.51 -13.75
N HIS A 393 -10.42 -2.43 -13.19
CA HIS A 393 -10.97 -1.07 -13.32
C HIS A 393 -11.34 -0.68 -14.77
N TYR A 394 -10.42 -0.85 -15.73
CA TYR A 394 -10.65 -0.45 -17.13
C TYR A 394 -11.89 -1.13 -17.75
N LEU A 395 -12.12 -2.42 -17.45
CA LEU A 395 -13.28 -3.17 -17.92
C LEU A 395 -14.57 -2.62 -17.29
N TRP A 396 -14.57 -2.37 -15.98
CA TRP A 396 -15.71 -1.79 -15.27
C TRP A 396 -16.07 -0.39 -15.79
N LYS A 397 -15.09 0.52 -15.90
CA LYS A 397 -15.30 1.91 -16.33
C LYS A 397 -15.63 2.04 -17.82
N TYR A 398 -14.69 1.69 -18.69
CA TYR A 398 -14.78 2.07 -20.11
C TYR A 398 -15.61 1.12 -20.97
N LYS A 399 -15.59 -0.19 -20.65
CA LYS A 399 -16.29 -1.22 -21.44
C LYS A 399 -17.68 -1.53 -20.90
N LEU A 400 -17.85 -1.69 -19.59
CA LEU A 400 -19.13 -2.00 -18.93
C LEU A 400 -19.94 -0.75 -18.50
N LYS A 401 -19.36 0.45 -18.61
CA LYS A 401 -20.01 1.74 -18.31
C LYS A 401 -20.43 1.89 -16.83
N MET A 402 -19.50 1.58 -15.93
CA MET A 402 -19.64 1.77 -14.47
C MET A 402 -20.92 1.13 -13.90
N PRO A 403 -21.11 -0.19 -14.09
CA PRO A 403 -22.30 -0.88 -13.60
C PRO A 403 -22.39 -0.77 -12.08
N LYS A 404 -23.55 -0.34 -11.59
CA LYS A 404 -23.82 -0.18 -10.15
C LYS A 404 -24.08 -1.52 -9.45
N ALA A 405 -23.86 -1.57 -8.14
CA ALA A 405 -24.11 -2.71 -7.26
C ALA A 405 -24.65 -2.24 -5.91
N ASP A 406 -25.16 -3.14 -5.07
CA ASP A 406 -25.45 -2.78 -3.67
C ASP A 406 -24.15 -2.51 -2.90
N TYR A 407 -23.11 -3.30 -3.20
CA TYR A 407 -21.78 -3.20 -2.61
C TYR A 407 -20.71 -3.05 -3.70
N ILE A 408 -19.91 -1.99 -3.61
CA ILE A 408 -18.70 -1.80 -4.41
C ILE A 408 -17.49 -2.05 -3.52
N ILE A 409 -16.72 -3.09 -3.82
CA ILE A 409 -15.47 -3.41 -3.12
C ILE A 409 -14.31 -3.08 -4.05
N VAL A 410 -13.29 -2.36 -3.55
CA VAL A 410 -12.14 -1.94 -4.36
C VAL A 410 -10.85 -2.26 -3.61
N ASP A 411 -9.94 -2.98 -4.27
CA ASP A 411 -8.60 -3.27 -3.77
C ASP A 411 -7.55 -2.40 -4.49
N GLU A 412 -6.46 -2.10 -3.78
CA GLU A 412 -5.43 -1.10 -4.14
C GLU A 412 -6.02 0.32 -4.37
N ILE A 413 -6.93 0.77 -3.49
CA ILE A 413 -7.66 2.06 -3.60
C ILE A 413 -6.73 3.29 -3.74
N GLN A 414 -5.50 3.21 -3.25
CA GLN A 414 -4.49 4.28 -3.33
C GLN A 414 -3.87 4.48 -4.72
N ASP A 415 -4.24 3.68 -5.73
CA ASP A 415 -3.83 3.87 -7.12
C ASP A 415 -4.85 4.70 -7.93
N PHE A 416 -5.93 5.14 -7.31
CA PHE A 416 -7.02 5.89 -7.94
C PHE A 416 -6.96 7.38 -7.64
N THR A 417 -7.48 8.18 -8.57
CA THR A 417 -7.73 9.62 -8.42
C THR A 417 -8.97 9.87 -7.59
N LYS A 418 -9.12 11.10 -7.10
CA LYS A 418 -10.34 11.56 -6.40
C LYS A 418 -11.62 11.26 -7.17
N ASP A 419 -11.60 11.49 -8.49
CA ASP A 419 -12.78 11.35 -9.34
C ASP A 419 -13.13 9.87 -9.57
N GLU A 420 -12.14 9.00 -9.79
CA GLU A 420 -12.35 7.53 -9.85
C GLU A 420 -12.88 6.98 -8.52
N ILE A 421 -12.41 7.51 -7.38
CA ILE A 421 -12.92 7.12 -6.05
C ILE A 421 -14.37 7.58 -5.87
N GLN A 422 -14.73 8.78 -6.34
CA GLN A 422 -16.12 9.24 -6.36
C GLN A 422 -17.01 8.37 -7.27
N GLU A 423 -16.53 7.96 -8.46
CA GLU A 423 -17.25 7.04 -9.34
C GLU A 423 -17.56 5.69 -8.65
N PHE A 424 -16.66 5.16 -7.80
CA PHE A 424 -16.93 3.96 -7.01
C PHE A 424 -17.98 4.17 -5.92
N ILE A 425 -17.95 5.32 -5.23
CA ILE A 425 -18.96 5.70 -4.24
C ILE A 425 -20.33 5.83 -4.90
N ASP A 426 -20.41 6.58 -6.01
CA ASP A 426 -21.64 6.81 -6.78
C ASP A 426 -22.21 5.51 -7.36
N ALA A 427 -21.38 4.49 -7.61
CA ALA A 427 -21.79 3.19 -8.10
C ALA A 427 -22.33 2.23 -7.01
N ALA A 428 -22.10 2.54 -5.73
CA ALA A 428 -22.66 1.79 -4.61
C ALA A 428 -24.08 2.27 -4.29
N ARG A 429 -25.06 1.34 -4.25
CA ARG A 429 -26.44 1.65 -3.82
C ARG A 429 -26.61 1.61 -2.30
N LYS A 430 -25.66 1.03 -1.57
CA LYS A 430 -25.68 0.91 -0.10
C LYS A 430 -24.34 1.27 0.52
N HIS A 431 -23.32 0.44 0.31
CA HIS A 431 -22.02 0.58 1.00
C HIS A 431 -20.84 0.29 0.06
N PHE A 432 -19.68 0.87 0.39
CA PHE A 432 -18.43 0.63 -0.32
C PHE A 432 -17.34 0.17 0.64
N LEU A 433 -16.49 -0.76 0.21
CA LEU A 433 -15.40 -1.31 1.02
C LEU A 433 -14.09 -1.11 0.26
N PHE A 434 -13.25 -0.20 0.75
CA PHE A 434 -12.00 0.19 0.12
C PHE A 434 -10.80 -0.39 0.88
N PHE A 435 -9.88 -1.02 0.17
CA PHE A 435 -8.66 -1.64 0.70
C PHE A 435 -7.44 -1.03 0.01
N GLY A 436 -6.39 -0.67 0.76
CA GLY A 436 -5.16 -0.16 0.15
C GLY A 436 -3.97 0.03 1.08
N ASP A 437 -2.89 0.55 0.51
CA ASP A 437 -1.59 0.74 1.16
C ASP A 437 -0.81 1.91 0.53
N THR A 438 -0.80 3.08 1.20
CA THR A 438 -0.16 4.31 0.70
C THR A 438 1.27 4.08 0.20
N ALA A 439 2.05 3.22 0.88
CA ALA A 439 3.45 2.93 0.55
C ALA A 439 3.64 2.19 -0.79
N GLN A 440 2.56 1.66 -1.38
CA GLN A 440 2.56 0.98 -2.68
C GLN A 440 1.93 1.83 -3.80
N SER A 441 1.65 3.13 -3.60
CA SER A 441 1.12 4.00 -4.68
C SER A 441 2.26 4.36 -5.66
N ILE A 442 2.26 3.70 -6.83
CA ILE A 442 3.36 3.77 -7.83
C ILE A 442 2.92 4.36 -9.19
N TYR A 443 1.69 4.88 -9.29
CA TYR A 443 1.14 5.38 -10.55
C TYR A 443 1.26 6.90 -10.75
N ARG A 444 1.89 7.62 -9.80
CA ARG A 444 2.04 9.09 -9.88
C ARG A 444 2.94 9.53 -11.02
N GLN A 445 4.03 8.79 -11.27
CA GLN A 445 4.89 8.95 -12.46
C GLN A 445 4.13 8.96 -13.80
N TYR A 446 2.97 8.30 -13.91
CA TYR A 446 2.12 8.32 -15.12
C TYR A 446 1.13 9.49 -15.15
N GLY A 447 1.47 10.61 -14.49
CA GLY A 447 0.64 11.82 -14.38
C GLY A 447 -0.57 11.68 -13.45
N LYS A 448 -0.73 10.56 -12.74
CA LYS A 448 -1.95 10.26 -11.99
C LYS A 448 -1.92 10.86 -10.58
N GLN A 449 -2.81 11.80 -10.29
CA GLN A 449 -2.96 12.40 -8.96
C GLN A 449 -3.66 11.43 -7.98
N THR A 450 -2.91 10.47 -7.45
CA THR A 450 -3.43 9.43 -6.56
C THR A 450 -3.59 9.90 -5.11
N MET A 451 -4.67 9.47 -4.45
CA MET A 451 -4.94 9.81 -3.05
C MET A 451 -4.27 8.85 -2.07
N THR A 452 -3.71 9.39 -0.99
CA THR A 452 -3.27 8.61 0.18
C THR A 452 -4.49 8.09 0.97
N ILE A 453 -4.33 6.99 1.73
CA ILE A 453 -5.44 6.46 2.54
C ILE A 453 -6.00 7.49 3.52
N ALA A 454 -5.15 8.36 4.10
CA ALA A 454 -5.59 9.43 5.00
C ALA A 454 -6.53 10.42 4.28
N GLN A 455 -6.17 10.86 3.06
CA GLN A 455 -7.03 11.74 2.26
C GLN A 455 -8.35 11.06 1.85
N ILE A 456 -8.34 9.75 1.60
CA ILE A 456 -9.55 8.96 1.30
C ILE A 456 -10.46 8.88 2.54
N GLY A 457 -9.89 8.69 3.73
CA GLY A 457 -10.61 8.74 5.00
C GLY A 457 -11.29 10.09 5.21
N THR A 458 -10.54 11.19 5.04
CA THR A 458 -11.09 12.56 5.12
C THR A 458 -12.18 12.81 4.08
N MET A 459 -12.01 12.38 2.82
CA MET A 459 -13.00 12.53 1.75
C MET A 459 -14.29 11.74 2.02
N THR A 460 -14.19 10.54 2.59
CA THR A 460 -15.32 9.63 2.81
C THR A 460 -15.97 9.77 4.19
N GLY A 461 -15.35 10.51 5.11
CA GLY A 461 -15.75 10.57 6.52
C GLY A 461 -15.51 9.26 7.28
N LEU A 462 -14.72 8.33 6.73
CA LEU A 462 -14.51 6.99 7.29
C LEU A 462 -13.24 6.90 8.14
N ASN A 463 -13.39 6.35 9.34
CA ASN A 463 -12.26 5.90 10.15
C ASN A 463 -11.49 4.80 9.40
N THR A 464 -10.17 4.98 9.25
CA THR A 464 -9.30 3.97 8.64
C THR A 464 -9.04 2.83 9.62
N LEU A 465 -9.52 1.63 9.27
CA LEU A 465 -9.25 0.39 9.98
C LEU A 465 -7.88 -0.15 9.55
N GLN A 466 -7.05 -0.62 10.49
CA GLN A 466 -5.63 -0.90 10.26
C GLN A 466 -5.30 -2.38 10.43
N LEU A 467 -4.73 -3.01 9.39
CA LEU A 467 -4.13 -4.34 9.41
C LEU A 467 -2.64 -4.23 9.69
N PHE A 468 -2.24 -4.50 10.94
CA PHE A 468 -0.87 -4.31 11.39
C PHE A 468 0.08 -5.44 10.98
N ASN A 469 -0.39 -6.69 10.91
CA ASN A 469 0.46 -7.86 10.68
C ASN A 469 0.80 -8.08 9.20
N ASN A 470 1.95 -8.69 8.94
CA ASN A 470 2.44 -9.08 7.63
C ASN A 470 2.69 -10.59 7.58
N TYR A 471 2.00 -11.29 6.68
CA TYR A 471 2.07 -12.75 6.53
C TYR A 471 2.95 -13.20 5.38
N ARG A 472 3.31 -12.29 4.47
CA ARG A 472 4.01 -12.62 3.23
C ARG A 472 5.52 -12.51 3.38
N LEU A 473 6.02 -11.39 3.90
CA LEU A 473 7.40 -10.96 3.66
C LEU A 473 8.39 -11.54 4.70
N PRO A 474 9.46 -12.27 4.29
CA PRO A 474 10.52 -12.75 5.19
C PRO A 474 11.16 -11.63 6.00
N ARG A 475 11.53 -11.89 7.26
CA ARG A 475 12.03 -10.86 8.18
C ARG A 475 13.28 -10.11 7.67
N PRO A 476 14.28 -10.76 7.04
CA PRO A 476 15.45 -10.05 6.50
C PRO A 476 15.11 -9.12 5.33
N VAL A 477 14.28 -9.61 4.39
CA VAL A 477 13.81 -8.81 3.23
C VAL A 477 12.94 -7.65 3.69
N ALA A 478 12.07 -7.87 4.68
CA ALA A 478 11.26 -6.84 5.30
C ALA A 478 12.13 -5.73 5.90
N LYS A 479 13.16 -6.09 6.67
CA LYS A 479 14.08 -5.11 7.27
C LYS A 479 14.77 -4.26 6.19
N ILE A 480 15.31 -4.88 5.14
CA ILE A 480 15.95 -4.15 4.04
C ILE A 480 14.95 -3.22 3.32
N THR A 481 13.75 -3.71 3.02
CA THR A 481 12.77 -2.96 2.24
C THR A 481 12.15 -1.78 3.01
N GLN A 482 11.96 -1.88 4.33
CA GLN A 482 11.54 -0.73 5.14
C GLN A 482 12.71 0.25 5.38
N ASP A 483 13.86 -0.22 5.86
CA ASP A 483 14.91 0.65 6.41
C ASP A 483 15.72 1.40 5.32
N TYR A 484 15.82 0.85 4.10
CA TYR A 484 16.71 1.39 3.04
C TYR A 484 15.98 1.72 1.74
N VAL A 485 14.98 0.93 1.34
CA VAL A 485 14.36 1.05 0.00
C VAL A 485 13.15 1.98 0.01
N GLY A 486 12.20 1.74 0.92
CA GLY A 486 10.86 2.33 0.92
C GLY A 486 10.81 3.86 1.07
N VAL A 487 9.72 4.44 0.57
CA VAL A 487 9.37 5.86 0.67
C VAL A 487 8.05 5.97 1.42
N ASP A 488 7.97 6.87 2.40
CA ASP A 488 6.80 7.06 3.28
C ASP A 488 6.31 5.76 3.97
N VAL A 489 7.24 4.83 4.22
CA VAL A 489 7.01 3.54 4.89
C VAL A 489 7.05 3.66 6.41
N GLN A 490 6.42 2.71 7.11
CA GLN A 490 6.51 2.63 8.57
C GLN A 490 7.84 1.98 9.00
N GLU A 491 8.47 2.54 10.03
CA GLU A 491 9.66 1.98 10.68
C GLU A 491 9.50 0.48 11.00
N TYR A 492 10.49 -0.33 10.59
CA TYR A 492 10.50 -1.78 10.76
C TYR A 492 10.28 -2.21 12.21
N LYS A 493 9.27 -3.06 12.42
CA LYS A 493 8.95 -3.66 13.72
C LYS A 493 8.84 -5.17 13.54
N GLU A 494 9.81 -5.94 14.03
CA GLU A 494 9.86 -7.39 13.82
C GLU A 494 8.55 -8.11 14.19
N LYS A 495 7.86 -7.65 15.25
CA LYS A 495 6.57 -8.19 15.71
C LYS A 495 5.41 -8.07 14.70
N VAL A 496 5.53 -7.24 13.65
CA VAL A 496 4.58 -7.19 12.52
C VAL A 496 4.73 -8.40 11.61
N TYR A 497 5.95 -8.90 11.43
CA TYR A 497 6.28 -9.88 10.39
C TYR A 497 6.11 -11.30 10.93
N GLN A 498 4.96 -11.90 10.63
CA GLN A 498 4.58 -13.24 11.09
C GLN A 498 5.16 -14.36 10.22
N ASN A 499 5.65 -14.03 9.00
CA ASN A 499 6.52 -14.93 8.27
C ASN A 499 7.79 -15.20 9.10
N LYS A 500 8.10 -16.48 9.30
CA LYS A 500 9.20 -16.98 10.14
C LYS A 500 10.46 -17.30 9.33
N GLU A 501 10.44 -17.11 8.02
CA GLU A 501 11.61 -17.31 7.17
C GLU A 501 12.76 -16.39 7.57
N THR A 502 13.95 -16.99 7.65
CA THR A 502 15.19 -16.34 8.10
C THR A 502 16.29 -16.37 7.03
N GLU A 503 15.99 -16.88 5.84
CA GLU A 503 16.85 -16.81 4.66
C GLU A 503 17.20 -15.34 4.36
N LEU A 504 18.49 -15.04 4.22
CA LEU A 504 18.96 -13.72 3.82
C LEU A 504 18.84 -13.59 2.29
N PRO A 505 18.39 -12.45 1.75
CA PRO A 505 18.39 -12.23 0.31
C PRO A 505 19.80 -12.29 -0.29
N HIS A 506 19.90 -12.73 -1.54
CA HIS A 506 21.16 -12.79 -2.28
C HIS A 506 21.32 -11.55 -3.17
N PHE A 507 22.37 -10.74 -2.97
CA PHE A 507 22.74 -9.64 -3.86
C PHE A 507 24.05 -10.01 -4.60
N ILE A 508 23.91 -10.61 -5.79
CA ILE A 508 24.99 -11.29 -6.50
C ILE A 508 25.54 -10.40 -7.62
N HIS A 509 26.87 -10.21 -7.64
CA HIS A 509 27.60 -9.46 -8.66
C HIS A 509 28.11 -10.37 -9.78
N PHE A 510 27.98 -9.95 -11.03
CA PHE A 510 28.54 -10.64 -12.21
C PHE A 510 29.34 -9.69 -13.09
N ASP A 511 30.57 -10.06 -13.43
CA ASP A 511 31.53 -9.24 -14.22
C ASP A 511 30.98 -8.69 -15.55
N ASN A 512 29.96 -9.35 -16.10
CA ASN A 512 29.21 -8.91 -17.26
C ASN A 512 27.80 -9.50 -17.23
N GLU A 513 26.96 -8.96 -18.11
CA GLU A 513 25.54 -9.31 -18.20
C GLU A 513 25.28 -10.73 -18.73
N GLN A 514 26.13 -11.24 -19.64
CA GLN A 514 25.97 -12.61 -20.19
C GLN A 514 26.09 -13.66 -19.07
N LYS A 515 27.08 -13.52 -18.19
CA LYS A 515 27.23 -14.37 -16.99
C LYS A 515 26.01 -14.28 -16.07
N GLN A 516 25.39 -13.11 -15.98
CA GLN A 516 24.19 -12.90 -15.18
C GLN A 516 22.97 -13.61 -15.77
N ILE A 517 22.79 -13.54 -17.09
CA ILE A 517 21.72 -14.25 -17.83
C ILE A 517 21.92 -15.77 -17.72
N GLU A 518 23.14 -16.27 -17.90
CA GLU A 518 23.48 -17.67 -17.64
C GLU A 518 23.13 -18.11 -16.20
N ALA A 519 23.42 -17.28 -15.20
CA ALA A 519 23.10 -17.57 -13.81
C ALA A 519 21.59 -17.53 -13.53
N LEU A 520 20.85 -16.57 -14.11
CA LEU A 520 19.39 -16.49 -14.05
C LEU A 520 18.74 -17.76 -14.62
N LEU A 521 19.20 -18.24 -15.78
CA LEU A 521 18.72 -19.47 -16.42
C LEU A 521 19.02 -20.72 -15.57
N ARG A 522 20.17 -20.76 -14.87
CA ARG A 522 20.50 -21.84 -13.93
C ARG A 522 19.63 -21.79 -12.67
N LEU A 523 19.52 -20.63 -12.01
CA LEU A 523 18.68 -20.43 -10.82
C LEU A 523 17.23 -20.88 -11.04
N VAL A 524 16.66 -20.64 -12.22
CA VAL A 524 15.33 -21.14 -12.59
C VAL A 524 15.30 -22.66 -12.77
N LYS A 525 16.28 -23.24 -13.50
CA LYS A 525 16.38 -24.70 -13.72
C LYS A 525 16.62 -25.46 -12.41
N ASP A 526 17.35 -24.88 -11.46
CA ASP A 526 17.63 -25.46 -10.14
C ASP A 526 16.44 -25.31 -9.16
N ASN A 527 15.46 -24.45 -9.44
CA ASN A 527 14.28 -24.20 -8.61
C ASN A 527 12.95 -24.58 -9.29
N LEU A 528 12.98 -25.48 -10.27
CA LEU A 528 11.79 -26.00 -10.95
C LEU A 528 10.71 -26.48 -9.96
N GLY A 529 9.47 -26.01 -10.17
CA GLY A 529 8.33 -26.34 -9.31
C GLY A 529 8.08 -25.36 -8.15
N ARG A 530 8.95 -24.37 -7.92
CA ARG A 530 8.61 -23.15 -7.16
C ARG A 530 7.86 -22.16 -8.05
N ASN A 531 7.00 -21.33 -7.48
CA ASN A 531 6.39 -20.18 -8.17
C ASN A 531 7.42 -19.02 -8.25
N ILE A 532 8.12 -18.87 -9.37
CA ILE A 532 9.20 -17.89 -9.56
C ILE A 532 8.69 -16.64 -10.30
N GLY A 533 8.92 -15.46 -9.71
CA GLY A 533 8.71 -14.16 -10.34
C GLY A 533 10.02 -13.51 -10.75
N ILE A 534 10.21 -13.29 -12.05
CA ILE A 534 11.39 -12.62 -12.61
C ILE A 534 10.98 -11.17 -12.92
N LEU A 535 11.37 -10.22 -12.07
CA LEU A 535 10.84 -8.86 -12.13
C LEU A 535 11.91 -7.89 -12.62
N LEU A 536 11.53 -7.05 -13.58
CA LEU A 536 12.42 -6.16 -14.35
C LEU A 536 11.92 -4.70 -14.31
N PRO A 537 12.79 -3.70 -14.52
CA PRO A 537 12.39 -2.30 -14.38
C PRO A 537 11.38 -1.83 -15.46
N ASN A 538 11.54 -2.28 -16.71
CA ASN A 538 10.83 -1.75 -17.89
C ASN A 538 10.43 -2.85 -18.90
N ASN A 539 9.57 -2.50 -19.87
CA ASN A 539 9.09 -3.45 -20.90
C ASN A 539 10.20 -3.95 -21.85
N PRO A 540 11.15 -3.11 -22.36
CA PRO A 540 12.28 -3.58 -23.15
C PRO A 540 13.06 -4.74 -22.55
N GLU A 541 13.43 -4.67 -21.27
CA GLU A 541 14.17 -5.79 -20.64
C GLU A 541 13.29 -7.04 -20.47
N VAL A 542 11.97 -6.91 -20.24
CA VAL A 542 11.05 -8.07 -20.21
C VAL A 542 11.02 -8.77 -21.56
N ILE A 543 10.95 -8.02 -22.66
CA ILE A 543 11.01 -8.56 -24.02
C ILE A 543 12.33 -9.33 -24.21
N ARG A 544 13.45 -8.67 -23.91
CA ARG A 544 14.80 -9.22 -24.05
C ARG A 544 15.01 -10.51 -23.25
N ILE A 545 14.71 -10.50 -21.95
CA ILE A 545 14.87 -11.68 -21.08
C ILE A 545 13.90 -12.80 -21.48
N SER A 546 12.68 -12.49 -21.96
CA SER A 546 11.79 -13.53 -22.51
C SER A 546 12.34 -14.19 -23.78
N GLN A 547 13.09 -13.45 -24.60
CA GLN A 547 13.75 -13.98 -25.79
C GLN A 547 15.00 -14.81 -25.42
N GLU A 548 15.82 -14.37 -24.46
CA GLU A 548 16.93 -15.16 -23.90
C GLU A 548 16.45 -16.52 -23.35
N PHE A 549 15.32 -16.55 -22.63
CA PHE A 549 14.72 -17.81 -22.14
C PHE A 549 14.31 -18.74 -23.28
N LYS A 550 13.66 -18.19 -24.31
CA LYS A 550 13.23 -18.93 -25.49
C LYS A 550 14.41 -19.50 -26.30
N ASP A 551 15.48 -18.73 -26.46
CA ASP A 551 16.68 -19.16 -27.20
C ASP A 551 17.54 -20.18 -26.42
N ASN A 552 17.34 -20.28 -25.11
CA ASN A 552 17.97 -21.27 -24.22
C ASN A 552 17.05 -22.46 -23.84
N ASP A 553 15.97 -22.66 -24.61
CA ASP A 553 14.95 -23.71 -24.46
C ASP A 553 14.38 -23.79 -23.02
N VAL A 554 13.93 -22.63 -22.51
CA VAL A 554 13.30 -22.48 -21.19
C VAL A 554 11.90 -21.92 -21.33
N GLU A 555 10.90 -22.76 -21.05
CA GLU A 555 9.51 -22.32 -21.00
C GLU A 555 9.31 -21.23 -19.94
N CYS A 556 8.68 -20.13 -20.34
CA CYS A 556 8.38 -19.00 -19.47
C CYS A 556 7.07 -18.31 -19.88
N GLU A 557 6.48 -17.63 -18.92
CA GLU A 557 5.34 -16.74 -19.13
C GLU A 557 5.78 -15.30 -18.92
N PHE A 558 5.19 -14.36 -19.63
CA PHE A 558 5.62 -12.98 -19.61
C PHE A 558 4.47 -12.01 -19.91
N LYS A 559 4.65 -10.76 -19.44
CA LYS A 559 3.75 -9.66 -19.78
C LYS A 559 4.48 -8.35 -19.96
N TYR A 560 4.30 -7.74 -21.14
CA TYR A 560 4.85 -6.45 -21.53
C TYR A 560 3.91 -5.72 -22.50
N ASN A 561 4.00 -4.38 -22.53
CA ASN A 561 3.42 -3.57 -23.61
C ASN A 561 4.45 -3.41 -24.74
N LYS A 562 4.01 -3.46 -25.99
CA LYS A 562 4.87 -3.36 -27.20
C LYS A 562 5.18 -1.93 -27.63
N GLY A 563 4.41 -0.95 -27.17
CA GLY A 563 4.62 0.47 -27.43
C GLY A 563 3.94 1.34 -26.38
N GLU A 564 3.84 2.64 -26.65
CA GLU A 564 3.26 3.63 -25.72
C GLU A 564 1.74 3.44 -25.52
N ASN A 565 1.06 2.80 -26.46
CA ASN A 565 -0.37 2.50 -26.36
C ASN A 565 -0.62 1.22 -25.54
N ASP A 566 -1.29 1.37 -24.39
CA ASP A 566 -1.77 0.30 -23.48
C ASP A 566 -2.69 -0.78 -24.12
N PHE A 567 -2.97 -0.68 -25.41
CA PHE A 567 -3.76 -1.62 -26.19
C PHE A 567 -2.92 -2.66 -26.96
N ASP A 568 -1.65 -2.40 -27.23
CA ASP A 568 -0.73 -3.39 -27.82
C ASP A 568 0.16 -4.00 -26.73
N TYR A 569 -0.29 -5.13 -26.19
CA TYR A 569 0.33 -5.83 -25.07
C TYR A 569 0.32 -7.34 -25.31
N VAL A 570 1.33 -8.01 -24.77
CA VAL A 570 1.42 -9.48 -24.72
C VAL A 570 1.27 -9.91 -23.26
N ASP A 571 0.44 -10.94 -23.01
CA ASP A 571 0.08 -11.41 -21.66
C ASP A 571 -0.34 -12.90 -21.71
N ASN A 572 0.64 -13.80 -21.76
CA ASN A 572 0.43 -15.25 -21.71
C ASN A 572 0.46 -15.83 -20.28
N LEU A 573 0.30 -14.99 -19.25
CA LEU A 573 0.41 -15.40 -17.85
C LEU A 573 -0.68 -16.40 -17.43
N ASP A 574 -0.28 -17.61 -17.04
CA ASP A 574 -1.17 -18.59 -16.43
C ASP A 574 -0.75 -18.90 -14.99
N PHE A 575 -1.49 -18.32 -14.05
CA PHE A 575 -1.33 -18.53 -12.61
C PHE A 575 -1.79 -19.91 -12.14
N ASN A 576 -2.05 -20.87 -13.04
CA ASN A 576 -2.20 -22.30 -12.73
C ASN A 576 -0.91 -23.11 -12.93
N THR A 577 0.12 -22.53 -13.60
CA THR A 577 1.41 -23.19 -13.83
C THR A 577 2.48 -22.74 -12.83
N MET A 578 3.50 -23.57 -12.66
CA MET A 578 4.77 -23.19 -12.00
C MET A 578 5.84 -22.72 -12.99
N LEU A 579 5.46 -22.27 -14.20
CA LEU A 579 6.40 -21.65 -15.13
C LEU A 579 6.84 -20.27 -14.58
N PRO A 580 8.11 -19.88 -14.78
CA PRO A 580 8.64 -18.59 -14.35
C PRO A 580 7.90 -17.44 -15.05
N LYS A 581 7.48 -16.43 -14.28
CA LYS A 581 6.67 -15.32 -14.76
C LYS A 581 7.50 -14.03 -14.83
N ILE A 582 7.84 -13.60 -16.05
CA ILE A 582 8.69 -12.45 -16.36
C ILE A 582 7.84 -11.18 -16.51
N LEU A 583 8.05 -10.19 -15.64
CA LEU A 583 7.16 -9.04 -15.48
C LEU A 583 7.93 -7.74 -15.26
N THR A 584 7.32 -6.60 -15.59
CA THR A 584 7.78 -5.32 -15.03
C THR A 584 7.46 -5.22 -13.53
N TYR A 585 8.26 -4.48 -12.75
CA TYR A 585 7.99 -4.16 -11.33
C TYR A 585 6.52 -3.69 -11.14
N HIS A 586 6.07 -2.82 -12.05
CA HIS A 586 4.70 -2.29 -12.11
C HIS A 586 3.65 -3.37 -12.43
N SER A 587 3.92 -4.28 -13.37
CA SER A 587 3.02 -5.41 -13.69
C SER A 587 2.92 -6.45 -12.57
N ALA A 588 3.93 -6.52 -11.69
CA ALA A 588 3.95 -7.42 -10.55
C ALA A 588 3.10 -6.96 -9.37
N LYS A 589 2.60 -5.71 -9.36
CA LYS A 589 1.80 -5.20 -8.25
C LYS A 589 0.53 -6.05 -8.02
N GLY A 590 0.26 -6.35 -6.75
CA GLY A 590 -0.80 -7.26 -6.30
C GLY A 590 -0.40 -8.75 -6.25
N LEU A 591 0.54 -9.19 -7.08
CA LEU A 591 0.97 -10.60 -7.15
C LEU A 591 1.83 -11.03 -5.94
N GLN A 592 2.24 -12.29 -5.92
CA GLN A 592 3.20 -12.90 -4.99
C GLN A 592 3.92 -14.11 -5.63
N PHE A 593 5.13 -14.38 -5.16
CA PHE A 593 6.00 -15.45 -5.66
C PHE A 593 6.78 -16.09 -4.51
N ASP A 594 7.07 -17.39 -4.61
CA ASP A 594 7.89 -18.13 -3.64
C ASP A 594 9.32 -17.58 -3.63
N MET A 595 9.82 -17.37 -4.84
CA MET A 595 11.12 -16.78 -5.14
C MET A 595 10.92 -15.58 -6.06
N VAL A 596 11.52 -14.45 -5.70
CA VAL A 596 11.65 -13.28 -6.59
C VAL A 596 13.09 -13.16 -7.04
N ILE A 597 13.28 -12.99 -8.34
CA ILE A 597 14.59 -12.67 -8.92
C ILE A 597 14.47 -11.31 -9.60
N LEU A 598 15.35 -10.38 -9.21
CA LEU A 598 15.49 -9.05 -9.82
C LEU A 598 16.79 -9.02 -10.63
N PRO A 599 16.81 -9.55 -11.87
CA PRO A 599 17.94 -9.38 -12.76
C PRO A 599 18.05 -7.93 -13.25
N LEU A 600 19.22 -7.60 -13.79
CA LEU A 600 19.57 -6.32 -14.40
C LEU A 600 19.39 -5.13 -13.44
N TYR A 601 19.66 -5.33 -12.14
CA TYR A 601 19.57 -4.25 -11.17
C TYR A 601 20.62 -3.15 -11.45
N ASN A 602 20.14 -1.95 -11.72
CA ASN A 602 20.94 -0.78 -12.11
C ASN A 602 20.59 0.46 -11.27
N GLY A 603 20.21 0.26 -10.01
CA GLY A 603 19.84 1.32 -9.07
C GLY A 603 18.38 1.80 -9.15
N ALA A 604 18.03 2.68 -8.22
CA ALA A 604 16.78 3.43 -8.13
C ALA A 604 17.06 4.75 -7.39
N SER A 605 17.27 5.83 -8.13
CA SER A 605 17.80 7.11 -7.61
C SER A 605 16.73 8.09 -7.14
N ASP A 606 15.50 7.97 -7.66
CA ASP A 606 14.34 8.82 -7.36
C ASP A 606 13.28 8.04 -6.55
N ASP A 607 12.32 8.76 -5.96
CA ASP A 607 11.32 8.15 -5.09
C ASP A 607 10.28 7.27 -5.81
N GLU A 608 10.02 7.46 -7.11
CA GLU A 608 9.10 6.58 -7.85
C GLU A 608 9.80 5.27 -8.23
N SER A 609 11.05 5.31 -8.72
CA SER A 609 11.82 4.08 -8.96
C SER A 609 12.12 3.31 -7.65
N ARG A 610 12.35 4.02 -6.54
CA ARG A 610 12.45 3.40 -5.20
C ARG A 610 11.16 2.71 -4.77
N LYS A 611 9.98 3.31 -4.97
CA LYS A 611 8.69 2.65 -4.69
C LYS A 611 8.43 1.46 -5.61
N ALA A 612 8.83 1.55 -6.88
CA ALA A 612 8.73 0.42 -7.82
C ALA A 612 9.62 -0.76 -7.38
N LEU A 613 10.87 -0.48 -6.97
CA LEU A 613 11.79 -1.47 -6.40
C LEU A 613 11.25 -2.06 -5.09
N TYR A 614 10.68 -1.23 -4.21
CA TYR A 614 10.00 -1.67 -2.99
C TYR A 614 8.83 -2.61 -3.31
N VAL A 615 7.98 -2.27 -4.28
CA VAL A 615 6.88 -3.15 -4.72
C VAL A 615 7.43 -4.48 -5.26
N ALA A 616 8.48 -4.47 -6.08
CA ALA A 616 9.10 -5.68 -6.61
C ALA A 616 9.70 -6.59 -5.52
N MET A 617 10.54 -6.04 -4.62
CA MET A 617 11.14 -6.80 -3.52
C MET A 617 10.08 -7.34 -2.55
N THR A 618 8.98 -6.62 -2.33
CA THR A 618 7.87 -7.07 -1.44
C THR A 618 6.94 -8.12 -2.07
N ARG A 619 7.27 -8.67 -3.25
CA ARG A 619 6.49 -9.79 -3.83
C ARG A 619 6.90 -11.18 -3.31
N THR A 620 8.07 -11.33 -2.68
CA THR A 620 8.57 -12.64 -2.24
C THR A 620 7.88 -13.20 -0.99
N MET A 621 7.83 -14.53 -0.89
CA MET A 621 7.38 -15.30 0.27
C MET A 621 8.49 -16.09 0.98
N HIS A 622 9.54 -16.52 0.27
CA HIS A 622 10.66 -17.26 0.86
C HIS A 622 12.01 -16.63 0.49
N SER A 623 12.34 -16.56 -0.80
CA SER A 623 13.68 -16.21 -1.30
C SER A 623 13.67 -14.93 -2.15
N LEU A 624 14.69 -14.08 -2.04
CA LEU A 624 14.87 -12.90 -2.90
C LEU A 624 16.31 -12.84 -3.43
N TYR A 625 16.43 -12.78 -4.74
CA TYR A 625 17.68 -12.63 -5.48
C TYR A 625 17.68 -11.27 -6.19
N VAL A 626 18.79 -10.55 -6.11
CA VAL A 626 19.05 -9.30 -6.85
C VAL A 626 20.37 -9.49 -7.58
N LEU A 627 20.34 -9.45 -8.91
CA LEU A 627 21.51 -9.71 -9.75
C LEU A 627 21.94 -8.41 -10.43
N TYR A 628 23.22 -8.06 -10.33
CA TYR A 628 23.77 -6.83 -10.89
C TYR A 628 25.13 -7.07 -11.56
N SER A 629 25.44 -6.21 -12.54
CA SER A 629 26.70 -6.21 -13.28
C SER A 629 27.36 -4.82 -13.32
N THR A 630 26.93 -3.93 -12.42
CA THR A 630 27.58 -2.66 -12.15
C THR A 630 28.78 -2.86 -11.22
N GLN A 631 29.86 -2.10 -11.43
CA GLN A 631 31.13 -2.23 -10.69
C GLN A 631 30.97 -2.17 -9.16
N THR A 632 29.93 -1.48 -8.70
CA THR A 632 29.44 -1.49 -7.31
C THR A 632 27.94 -1.71 -7.31
N LEU A 633 27.40 -2.25 -6.22
CA LEU A 633 25.96 -2.20 -5.95
C LEU A 633 25.51 -0.73 -5.90
N LEU A 634 24.43 -0.40 -6.62
CA LEU A 634 23.94 0.97 -6.76
C LEU A 634 22.87 1.35 -5.71
N PRO A 635 22.58 2.66 -5.50
CA PRO A 635 21.56 3.09 -4.55
C PRO A 635 20.14 2.64 -4.91
N PRO A 636 19.26 2.37 -3.92
CA PRO A 636 19.49 2.51 -2.48
C PRO A 636 20.12 1.27 -1.82
N LEU A 637 20.40 0.20 -2.57
CA LEU A 637 20.92 -1.05 -2.01
C LEU A 637 22.40 -0.96 -1.59
N ASP A 638 23.13 0.02 -2.12
CA ASP A 638 24.49 0.42 -1.70
C ASP A 638 24.63 0.61 -0.17
N ARG A 639 23.60 1.15 0.47
CA ARG A 639 23.56 1.47 1.91
C ARG A 639 23.31 0.26 2.79
N VAL A 640 22.88 -0.87 2.23
CA VAL A 640 22.49 -2.05 3.01
C VAL A 640 23.75 -2.69 3.65
N PRO A 641 23.78 -2.90 4.98
CA PRO A 641 24.88 -3.60 5.63
C PRO A 641 25.06 -5.03 5.12
N THR A 642 26.31 -5.43 4.88
CA THR A 642 26.68 -6.76 4.31
C THR A 642 26.39 -7.96 5.21
N HIS A 643 25.77 -7.76 6.38
CA HIS A 643 25.29 -8.83 7.26
C HIS A 643 23.78 -9.11 7.09
N LEU A 644 23.08 -8.36 6.23
CA LEU A 644 21.66 -8.54 5.93
C LEU A 644 21.41 -9.27 4.60
N TYR A 645 22.45 -9.58 3.82
CA TYR A 645 22.35 -10.23 2.51
C TYR A 645 23.58 -11.12 2.23
N LEU A 646 23.40 -12.11 1.34
CA LEU A 646 24.45 -13.00 0.85
C LEU A 646 25.02 -12.49 -0.48
N LYS A 647 26.28 -12.83 -0.77
CA LYS A 647 27.04 -12.37 -1.96
C LYS A 647 27.45 -13.52 -2.91
N GLU A 648 26.95 -14.71 -2.64
CA GLU A 648 27.18 -15.96 -3.38
C GLU A 648 26.04 -16.20 -4.37
#